data_AF-A0A970VNN1-F1
#
_entry.id   AF-A0A970VNN1-F1
#
_cell.length_a   1.000
_cell.length_b   1.000
_cell.length_c   1.000
_cell.angle_alpha   90.00
_cell.angle_beta   90.00
_cell.angle_gamma   90.00
#
_symmetry.space_group_name_H-M   'P 1'
#
loop_
_entity.id
_entity.type
_entity.pdbx_description
1 polymer ?
#
loop_
_entity_poly.entity_id
_entity_poly.type
_entity_poly.pdbx_seq_one_letter_code
_entity_poly.pdbx_strand_id
1 'polypeptide(L)'
;MANMKKILSMLLALTMLCGMASVSLAETVAEGDTPLVVGYSNFSQKFSPFFADTAYDQDVEEIVAGVLLTTDRSGGIIYNAIEGETVSYNGSDYFYTGPADVSVAKDEAANETTYTVKIREDLKFGDGMPVTADDLIFSYYVFLDPAYSGSTTLGSYGIKGVKEYQSQTSSDIYEKYEALANAILAAGEDHVWTAEDSWTQDQQDAYWTMLNEAWADDCADIVNYVVANYNNADYSATFGATPEEITADEGKQVAFGMAMWGFASYADGIVTGSGTGNTWDLANGVAPTVADYVAETKVAYDNDADAFYGTEAVDTAATSTTGTALASFISIEGAKEAGSDSGIPSISGITKIDAQTVQVVTDGYEAPAVYSICGITAAPLHYYGDVAQYDYDNNMFGHPFGDLSIVSAKTTEPMGFGPYKFVKYENKVVYFEANEHYYAGTPKIKSMQWKEGADADKISGVTTGTIDVTDPSFSNSAVNEIKAANPNGELNGDKVIVNTVDNLGYGYIGLNADTMRVGDASDSVESKNFRTGIATVLAVYRDVVIDSYYGERASVINYPISNTSWAAPQATDADYKVAFSTDINGEAIYTTDMTADEKYAAALAACVEYLKAAGYTWDEATSKFTAAPEGGLMEFEGLIPADGIGDHPAFGVLTDAKAAFETIGLTLTINDPSDSNVLWDKLDAGTQNIWAAAWGATIDPDMYQVYHSSGIYGLAEAIPTTTTSKTLIWIN
;
A
#
# COMPACT_ATOMS: atom_id res chain seq x y z
N MET A 1 -0.37 3.66 -59.19
CA MET A 1 -0.16 2.76 -58.04
C MET A 1 1.19 2.05 -58.03
N ALA A 2 1.80 1.68 -59.17
CA ALA A 2 3.11 0.99 -59.17
C ALA A 2 4.33 1.86 -58.76
N ASN A 3 4.30 3.18 -59.00
CA ASN A 3 5.41 4.08 -58.63
C ASN A 3 5.37 4.55 -57.18
N MET A 4 4.24 4.42 -56.48
CA MET A 4 4.12 4.83 -55.08
C MET A 4 4.69 3.75 -54.13
N LYS A 5 4.57 2.47 -54.51
CA LYS A 5 5.19 1.34 -53.78
C LYS A 5 6.73 1.34 -53.88
N LYS A 6 7.32 1.81 -54.99
CA LYS A 6 8.79 1.94 -55.13
C LYS A 6 9.38 3.10 -54.32
N ILE A 7 8.63 4.19 -54.15
CA ILE A 7 9.06 5.33 -53.32
C ILE A 7 8.95 4.96 -51.83
N LEU A 8 7.89 4.26 -51.42
CA LEU A 8 7.76 3.78 -50.03
C LEU A 8 8.82 2.73 -49.66
N SER A 9 9.17 1.82 -50.59
CA SER A 9 10.24 0.84 -50.35
C SER A 9 11.64 1.45 -50.31
N MET A 10 11.88 2.54 -51.04
CA MET A 10 13.15 3.30 -50.94
C MET A 10 13.21 4.16 -49.67
N LEU A 11 12.07 4.67 -49.19
CA LEU A 11 12.03 5.44 -47.94
C LEU A 11 12.22 4.55 -46.71
N LEU A 12 11.63 3.33 -46.70
CA LEU A 12 11.87 2.34 -45.63
C LEU A 12 13.29 1.75 -45.67
N ALA A 13 13.90 1.60 -46.85
CA ALA A 13 15.29 1.16 -46.95
C ALA A 13 16.29 2.25 -46.53
N LEU A 14 15.94 3.54 -46.70
CA LEU A 14 16.80 4.65 -46.27
C LEU A 14 16.69 4.92 -44.76
N THR A 15 15.55 4.64 -44.13
CA THR A 15 15.42 4.68 -42.66
C THR A 15 16.07 3.47 -41.99
N MET A 16 16.04 2.28 -42.59
CA MET A 16 16.79 1.12 -42.08
C MET A 16 18.32 1.21 -42.26
N LEU A 17 18.83 1.97 -43.25
CA LEU A 17 20.27 2.18 -43.42
C LEU A 17 20.86 3.35 -42.61
N CYS A 18 20.04 4.26 -42.07
CA CYS A 18 20.54 5.30 -41.16
C CYS A 18 20.75 4.80 -39.71
N GLY A 19 20.26 3.60 -39.38
CA GLY A 19 20.49 2.95 -38.08
C GLY A 19 21.78 2.12 -37.98
N MET A 20 22.56 1.99 -39.06
CA MET A 20 23.76 1.14 -39.11
C MET A 20 24.96 1.87 -39.73
N ALA A 21 25.36 3.00 -39.15
CA ALA A 21 26.66 3.60 -39.43
C ALA A 21 27.11 4.55 -38.30
N SER A 22 27.27 4.03 -37.09
CA SER A 22 28.12 4.66 -36.07
C SER A 22 29.31 3.75 -35.77
N VAL A 23 30.18 3.58 -36.78
CA VAL A 23 31.53 3.04 -36.54
C VAL A 23 32.40 4.20 -36.02
N SER A 24 32.64 4.12 -34.71
CA SER A 24 33.80 4.61 -33.96
C SER A 24 34.52 5.87 -34.46
N LEU A 25 34.19 6.99 -33.83
CA LEU A 25 35.23 7.86 -33.29
C LEU A 25 35.19 7.65 -31.78
N ALA A 26 36.09 6.82 -31.27
CA ALA A 26 36.37 6.78 -29.84
C ALA A 26 37.05 8.11 -29.49
N GLU A 27 36.24 9.15 -29.27
CA GLU A 27 36.67 10.21 -28.37
C GLU A 27 36.90 9.55 -27.01
N THR A 28 38.06 9.82 -26.45
CA THR A 28 38.38 9.43 -25.09
C THR A 28 37.50 10.29 -24.20
N VAL A 29 36.29 9.79 -23.91
CA VAL A 29 35.39 10.38 -22.92
C VAL A 29 36.17 10.40 -21.60
N ALA A 30 36.25 11.57 -20.97
CA ALA A 30 36.89 11.68 -19.68
C ALA A 30 36.18 10.75 -18.69
N GLU A 31 36.95 10.13 -17.79
CA GLU A 31 36.42 9.30 -16.71
C GLU A 31 35.40 10.13 -15.89
N GLY A 32 34.11 9.80 -16.01
CA GLY A 32 33.03 10.48 -15.29
C GLY A 32 31.92 11.15 -16.13
N ASP A 33 32.04 11.25 -17.46
CA ASP A 33 31.02 11.93 -18.30
C ASP A 33 29.93 10.98 -18.86
N THR A 34 30.17 9.66 -18.88
CA THR A 34 29.14 8.68 -19.27
C THR A 34 28.33 8.27 -18.03
N PRO A 35 26.99 8.43 -18.04
CA PRO A 35 26.17 8.02 -16.90
C PRO A 35 26.16 6.50 -16.74
N LEU A 36 26.14 6.03 -15.50
CA LEU A 36 25.74 4.64 -15.22
C LEU A 36 24.27 4.49 -15.56
N VAL A 37 23.92 3.54 -16.41
CA VAL A 37 22.54 3.24 -16.77
C VAL A 37 22.07 1.99 -16.04
N VAL A 38 21.04 2.12 -15.21
CA VAL A 38 20.40 1.00 -14.51
C VAL A 38 19.02 0.75 -15.12
N GLY A 39 18.73 -0.50 -15.45
CA GLY A 39 17.43 -0.94 -15.95
C GLY A 39 16.54 -1.35 -14.79
N TYR A 40 15.36 -0.74 -14.71
CA TYR A 40 14.36 -0.92 -13.67
C TYR A 40 13.02 -1.32 -14.27
N SER A 41 12.09 -1.78 -13.43
CA SER A 41 10.68 -1.94 -13.79
C SER A 41 9.94 -0.59 -13.67
N ASN A 42 8.62 -0.56 -13.90
CA ASN A 42 7.84 0.68 -13.91
C ASN A 42 7.81 1.38 -12.54
N PHE A 43 7.97 2.71 -12.55
CA PHE A 43 7.81 3.59 -11.39
C PHE A 43 6.37 4.10 -11.27
N SER A 44 5.84 4.26 -10.06
CA SER A 44 4.57 5.00 -9.83
C SER A 44 4.78 6.52 -9.84
N GLN A 45 6.05 6.96 -9.79
CA GLN A 45 6.48 8.37 -9.72
C GLN A 45 6.27 9.03 -8.36
N LYS A 46 5.90 8.27 -7.34
CA LYS A 46 5.86 8.74 -5.96
C LYS A 46 7.23 8.54 -5.30
N PHE A 47 8.14 9.48 -5.45
CA PHE A 47 9.54 9.35 -5.00
C PHE A 47 9.85 9.99 -3.64
N SER A 48 8.88 10.66 -3.02
CA SER A 48 9.06 11.35 -1.73
C SER A 48 9.27 10.37 -0.54
N PRO A 49 10.10 10.74 0.46
CA PRO A 49 10.28 9.95 1.69
C PRO A 49 8.98 9.72 2.48
N PHE A 50 7.93 10.51 2.20
CA PHE A 50 6.65 10.40 2.89
C PHE A 50 5.64 9.49 2.17
N PHE A 51 5.74 9.34 0.86
CA PHE A 51 4.67 8.76 0.03
C PHE A 51 5.18 7.75 -1.01
N ALA A 52 6.44 7.30 -0.90
CA ALA A 52 6.97 6.26 -1.77
C ALA A 52 6.15 4.96 -1.66
N ASP A 53 5.87 4.36 -2.81
CA ASP A 53 4.79 3.39 -2.96
C ASP A 53 5.32 2.04 -3.46
N THR A 54 5.86 2.00 -4.69
CA THR A 54 6.47 0.76 -5.21
C THR A 54 7.88 0.58 -4.67
N ALA A 55 8.37 -0.66 -4.63
CA ALA A 55 9.76 -0.96 -4.28
C ALA A 55 10.76 -0.16 -5.15
N TYR A 56 10.43 0.09 -6.41
CA TYR A 56 11.30 0.85 -7.32
C TYR A 56 11.27 2.35 -7.01
N ASP A 57 10.13 2.88 -6.54
CA ASP A 57 10.09 4.26 -6.05
C ASP A 57 10.84 4.41 -4.72
N GLN A 58 10.77 3.40 -3.85
CA GLN A 58 11.54 3.33 -2.60
C GLN A 58 13.05 3.31 -2.87
N ASP A 59 13.51 2.57 -3.89
CA ASP A 59 14.93 2.62 -4.29
C ASP A 59 15.36 4.04 -4.68
N VAL A 60 14.50 4.81 -5.38
CA VAL A 60 14.78 6.20 -5.78
C VAL A 60 14.83 7.09 -4.54
N GLU A 61 13.88 6.91 -3.63
CA GLU A 61 13.79 7.60 -2.35
C GLU A 61 15.05 7.35 -1.52
N GLU A 62 15.43 6.09 -1.27
CA GLU A 62 16.48 5.72 -0.33
C GLU A 62 17.84 6.34 -0.71
N ILE A 63 18.19 6.35 -2.00
CA ILE A 63 19.46 6.92 -2.47
C ILE A 63 19.50 8.45 -2.46
N VAL A 64 18.34 9.11 -2.35
CA VAL A 64 18.19 10.58 -2.31
C VAL A 64 17.97 11.09 -0.89
N ALA A 65 17.00 10.52 -0.19
CA ALA A 65 16.58 10.85 1.16
C ALA A 65 17.70 10.62 2.17
N GLY A 66 18.24 9.39 2.18
CA GLY A 66 19.21 8.90 3.15
C GLY A 66 18.57 8.48 4.48
N VAL A 67 19.07 7.40 5.09
CA VAL A 67 18.54 6.80 6.32
C VAL A 67 19.43 7.13 7.52
N LEU A 68 18.85 7.48 8.68
CA LEU A 68 19.62 7.83 9.88
C LEU A 68 20.22 6.61 10.60
N LEU A 69 19.45 5.52 10.72
CA LEU A 69 19.88 4.31 11.40
C LEU A 69 20.88 3.53 10.54
N THR A 70 22.00 3.13 11.15
CA THR A 70 22.98 2.25 10.52
C THR A 70 22.87 0.85 11.08
N THR A 71 22.79 -0.14 10.20
CA THR A 71 22.74 -1.56 10.57
C THR A 71 23.94 -2.33 10.00
N ASP A 72 24.28 -3.44 10.65
CA ASP A 72 25.29 -4.38 10.19
C ASP A 72 24.73 -5.39 9.17
N ARG A 73 25.57 -6.35 8.74
CA ARG A 73 25.21 -7.37 7.74
C ARG A 73 24.20 -8.40 8.22
N SER A 74 23.95 -8.46 9.53
CA SER A 74 22.91 -9.27 10.18
C SER A 74 21.69 -8.44 10.58
N GLY A 75 21.70 -7.14 10.29
CA GLY A 75 20.68 -6.19 10.72
C GLY A 75 20.80 -5.70 12.15
N GLY A 76 21.89 -6.03 12.84
CA GLY A 76 22.18 -5.48 14.16
C GLY A 76 22.45 -3.98 14.08
N ILE A 77 21.96 -3.23 15.06
CA ILE A 77 22.14 -1.78 15.13
C ILE A 77 23.59 -1.43 15.42
N ILE A 78 24.13 -0.48 14.66
CA ILE A 78 25.41 0.17 14.95
C ILE A 78 25.10 1.42 15.81
N TYR A 79 25.32 1.33 17.11
CA TYR A 79 24.89 2.36 18.05
C TYR A 79 25.76 3.64 17.99
N ASN A 80 27.05 3.49 17.73
CA ASN A 80 28.04 4.58 17.68
C ASN A 80 28.52 4.81 16.23
N ALA A 81 27.59 4.95 15.29
CA ALA A 81 27.91 4.99 13.86
C ALA A 81 28.68 6.24 13.43
N ILE A 82 28.62 7.35 14.18
CA ILE A 82 29.33 8.59 13.79
C ILE A 82 30.84 8.37 13.80
N GLU A 83 31.38 7.84 14.90
CA GLU A 83 32.80 7.48 15.02
C GLU A 83 33.09 6.09 14.41
N GLY A 84 32.07 5.24 14.37
CA GLY A 84 32.04 3.94 13.74
C GLY A 84 32.31 2.77 14.69
N GLU A 85 31.80 1.59 14.31
CA GLU A 85 31.95 0.34 15.05
C GLU A 85 32.48 -0.78 14.15
N THR A 86 33.20 -1.74 14.73
CA THR A 86 33.60 -2.96 14.03
C THR A 86 32.76 -4.13 14.51
N VAL A 87 32.05 -4.78 13.59
CA VAL A 87 31.26 -5.98 13.86
C VAL A 87 31.74 -7.13 12.96
N SER A 88 31.92 -8.31 13.55
CA SER A 88 32.31 -9.51 12.83
C SER A 88 31.09 -10.19 12.20
N TYR A 89 31.17 -10.50 10.91
CA TYR A 89 30.15 -11.27 10.20
C TYR A 89 30.82 -12.37 9.36
N ASN A 90 30.36 -13.62 9.50
CA ASN A 90 30.93 -14.80 8.81
C ASN A 90 32.46 -14.90 8.91
N GLY A 91 33.02 -14.61 10.09
CA GLY A 91 34.46 -14.71 10.36
C GLY A 91 35.31 -13.58 9.75
N SER A 92 34.68 -12.54 9.21
CA SER A 92 35.35 -11.32 8.73
C SER A 92 34.88 -10.10 9.51
N ASP A 93 35.80 -9.21 9.87
CA ASP A 93 35.49 -7.96 10.56
C ASP A 93 35.11 -6.87 9.56
N TYR A 94 34.03 -6.15 9.82
CA TYR A 94 33.55 -5.05 9.02
C TYR A 94 33.43 -3.79 9.86
N PHE A 95 33.98 -2.68 9.37
CA PHE A 95 33.86 -1.37 9.99
C PHE A 95 32.69 -0.61 9.38
N TYR A 96 31.80 -0.09 10.23
CA TYR A 96 30.58 0.60 9.86
C TYR A 96 30.62 2.05 10.36
N THR A 97 30.19 2.99 9.51
CA THR A 97 30.05 4.41 9.85
C THR A 97 28.75 4.95 9.26
N GLY A 98 28.10 5.87 9.97
CA GLY A 98 26.76 6.32 9.68
C GLY A 98 26.52 7.81 9.93
N PRO A 99 25.29 8.27 9.64
CA PRO A 99 24.88 9.66 9.84
C PRO A 99 24.45 9.99 11.28
N ALA A 100 24.11 8.99 12.10
CA ALA A 100 23.67 9.22 13.49
C ALA A 100 24.12 8.13 14.46
N ASP A 101 24.32 8.51 15.73
CA ASP A 101 24.41 7.59 16.86
C ASP A 101 22.99 7.35 17.40
N VAL A 102 22.73 6.14 17.87
CA VAL A 102 21.44 5.72 18.45
C VAL A 102 21.67 5.17 19.85
N SER A 103 20.72 5.37 20.76
CA SER A 103 20.69 4.66 22.04
C SER A 103 19.27 4.31 22.47
N VAL A 104 19.14 3.20 23.20
CA VAL A 104 17.87 2.68 23.72
C VAL A 104 18.01 2.46 25.22
N ALA A 105 17.22 3.16 26.02
CA ALA A 105 17.19 3.05 27.47
C ALA A 105 15.82 2.59 27.95
N LYS A 106 15.77 1.42 28.60
CA LYS A 106 14.53 0.84 29.15
C LYS A 106 14.39 1.23 30.63
N ASP A 107 13.25 1.79 30.99
CA ASP A 107 12.84 1.99 32.39
C ASP A 107 11.71 1.01 32.73
N GLU A 108 12.09 -0.13 33.30
CA GLU A 108 11.13 -1.18 33.71
C GLU A 108 10.19 -0.73 34.83
N ALA A 109 10.58 0.28 35.64
CA ALA A 109 9.77 0.75 36.76
C ALA A 109 8.67 1.72 36.28
N ALA A 110 9.00 2.56 35.31
CA ALA A 110 8.04 3.44 34.64
C ALA A 110 7.23 2.72 33.55
N ASN A 111 7.69 1.53 33.10
CA ASN A 111 7.22 0.87 31.89
C ASN A 111 7.34 1.81 30.67
N GLU A 112 8.53 2.37 30.49
CA GLU A 112 8.84 3.29 29.39
C GLU A 112 10.15 2.89 28.70
N THR A 113 10.26 3.15 27.40
CA THR A 113 11.53 3.06 26.66
C THR A 113 11.85 4.39 26.01
N THR A 114 13.09 4.84 26.19
CA THR A 114 13.62 6.06 25.60
C THR A 114 14.57 5.71 24.46
N TYR A 115 14.26 6.21 23.27
CA TYR A 115 15.09 6.17 22.07
C TYR A 115 15.74 7.54 21.89
N THR A 116 17.03 7.59 21.61
CA THR A 116 17.74 8.86 21.35
C THR A 116 18.50 8.73 20.05
N VAL A 117 18.28 9.68 19.14
CA VAL A 117 18.98 9.81 17.86
C VAL A 117 19.83 11.08 17.92
N LYS A 118 21.14 10.93 17.73
CA LYS A 118 22.09 12.03 17.66
C LYS A 118 22.69 12.09 16.26
N ILE A 119 22.33 13.12 15.51
CA ILE A 119 22.79 13.37 14.14
C ILE A 119 24.21 13.96 14.19
N ARG A 120 25.07 13.59 13.22
CA ARG A 120 26.41 14.18 13.08
C ARG A 120 26.34 15.66 12.65
N GLU A 121 27.24 16.49 13.18
CA GLU A 121 27.23 17.94 12.97
C GLU A 121 27.56 18.40 11.53
N ASP A 122 28.23 17.57 10.74
CA ASP A 122 28.64 17.86 9.37
C ASP A 122 27.71 17.28 8.29
N LEU A 123 26.57 16.68 8.69
CA LEU A 123 25.58 16.17 7.75
C LEU A 123 24.88 17.31 6.99
N LYS A 124 24.69 17.14 5.69
CA LYS A 124 24.11 18.16 4.82
C LYS A 124 23.20 17.54 3.77
N PHE A 125 22.13 18.26 3.45
CA PHE A 125 21.27 17.99 2.31
C PHE A 125 22.00 18.26 0.98
N GLY A 126 21.39 17.82 -0.12
CA GLY A 126 21.92 18.02 -1.47
C GLY A 126 22.10 19.48 -1.90
N ASP A 127 21.45 20.44 -1.23
CA ASP A 127 21.65 21.89 -1.43
C ASP A 127 22.72 22.49 -0.50
N GLY A 128 23.33 21.68 0.36
CA GLY A 128 24.38 22.08 1.29
C GLY A 128 23.88 22.66 2.61
N MET A 129 22.56 22.76 2.83
CA MET A 129 21.98 23.12 4.13
C MET A 129 22.27 22.00 5.16
N PRO A 130 22.54 22.34 6.43
CA PRO A 130 22.80 21.35 7.45
C PRO A 130 21.54 20.53 7.76
N VAL A 131 21.72 19.24 8.03
CA VAL A 131 20.66 18.42 8.63
C VAL A 131 20.68 18.63 10.14
N THR A 132 19.51 18.78 10.74
CA THR A 132 19.36 19.11 12.17
C THR A 132 18.28 18.27 12.86
N ALA A 133 18.21 18.39 14.19
CA ALA A 133 17.10 17.84 14.97
C ALA A 133 15.73 18.37 14.52
N ASP A 134 15.67 19.57 13.94
CA ASP A 134 14.42 20.20 13.52
C ASP A 134 13.81 19.51 12.30
N ASP A 135 14.67 19.04 11.40
CA ASP A 135 14.29 18.25 10.22
C ASP A 135 13.74 16.87 10.62
N LEU A 136 14.36 16.22 11.62
CA LEU A 136 13.86 14.94 12.15
C LEU A 136 12.52 15.11 12.89
N ILE A 137 12.39 16.18 13.68
CA ILE A 137 11.12 16.49 14.35
C ILE A 137 10.03 16.78 13.31
N PHE A 138 10.30 17.59 12.29
CA PHE A 138 9.38 17.81 11.18
C PHE A 138 8.94 16.49 10.55
N SER A 139 9.87 15.58 10.22
CA SER A 139 9.51 14.25 9.70
C SER A 139 8.55 13.50 10.63
N TYR A 140 8.83 13.45 11.94
CA TYR A 140 7.95 12.77 12.89
C TYR A 140 6.54 13.37 12.90
N TYR A 141 6.41 14.70 12.88
CA TYR A 141 5.10 15.35 12.89
C TYR A 141 4.33 15.14 11.59
N VAL A 142 5.00 15.07 10.43
CA VAL A 142 4.37 14.68 9.17
C VAL A 142 3.85 13.24 9.23
N PHE A 143 4.68 12.29 9.69
CA PHE A 143 4.30 10.87 9.79
C PHE A 143 3.22 10.58 10.84
N LEU A 144 3.04 11.47 11.83
CA LEU A 144 2.09 11.33 12.93
C LEU A 144 0.89 12.27 12.80
N ASP A 145 0.80 13.05 11.72
CA ASP A 145 -0.37 13.88 11.43
C ASP A 145 -1.57 13.02 11.00
N PRO A 146 -2.80 13.32 11.45
CA PRO A 146 -3.98 12.54 11.06
C PRO A 146 -4.28 12.56 9.56
N ALA A 147 -3.78 13.53 8.79
CA ALA A 147 -3.92 13.57 7.33
C ALA A 147 -2.87 12.73 6.59
N TYR A 148 -1.95 12.06 7.30
CA TYR A 148 -0.95 11.21 6.68
C TYR A 148 -1.55 9.91 6.12
N SER A 149 -1.28 9.64 4.85
CA SER A 149 -1.82 8.49 4.11
C SER A 149 -0.73 7.65 3.41
N GLY A 150 0.54 7.86 3.77
CA GLY A 150 1.66 7.08 3.21
C GLY A 150 1.84 5.73 3.92
N SER A 151 2.93 5.01 3.65
CA SER A 151 3.10 3.62 4.09
C SER A 151 3.70 3.42 5.49
N THR A 152 4.02 4.49 6.22
CA THR A 152 4.67 4.36 7.55
C THR A 152 3.75 3.70 8.58
N THR A 153 4.36 3.02 9.55
CA THR A 153 3.71 2.43 10.73
C THR A 153 4.08 3.13 12.03
N LEU A 154 4.77 4.26 11.98
CA LEU A 154 5.29 4.94 13.17
C LEU A 154 4.24 5.14 14.27
N GLY A 155 3.00 5.48 13.91
CA GLY A 155 1.91 5.70 14.85
C GLY A 155 1.48 4.48 15.66
N SER A 156 1.89 3.26 15.27
CA SER A 156 1.53 2.03 16.00
C SER A 156 2.44 1.74 17.19
N TYR A 157 3.65 2.30 17.22
CA TYR A 157 4.53 2.17 18.38
C TYR A 157 4.05 3.18 19.42
N GLY A 158 3.75 2.75 20.65
CA GLY A 158 3.10 3.55 21.70
C GLY A 158 3.88 4.79 22.16
N ILE A 159 4.16 5.74 21.26
CA ILE A 159 4.84 7.00 21.49
C ILE A 159 3.91 7.88 22.30
N LYS A 160 4.39 8.35 23.45
CA LYS A 160 3.55 9.07 24.40
C LYS A 160 2.96 10.33 23.81
N GLY A 161 1.64 10.51 23.90
CA GLY A 161 0.97 11.71 23.43
C GLY A 161 0.62 11.74 21.94
N VAL A 162 0.93 10.69 21.16
CA VAL A 162 0.51 10.62 19.75
C VAL A 162 -1.00 10.56 19.63
N LYS A 163 -1.65 9.68 20.41
CA LYS A 163 -3.12 9.55 20.41
C LYS A 163 -3.78 10.86 20.81
N GLU A 164 -3.28 11.52 21.86
CA GLU A 164 -3.79 12.81 22.31
C GLU A 164 -3.60 13.92 21.28
N TYR A 165 -2.44 13.94 20.60
CA TYR A 165 -2.18 14.88 19.51
C TYR A 165 -3.12 14.64 18.32
N GLN A 166 -3.25 13.41 17.84
CA GLN A 166 -4.10 13.10 16.69
C GLN A 166 -5.58 13.33 16.98
N SER A 167 -6.04 13.03 18.19
CA SER A 167 -7.43 13.28 18.60
C SER A 167 -7.69 14.71 19.09
N GLN A 168 -6.63 15.51 19.25
CA GLN A 168 -6.67 16.87 19.82
C GLN A 168 -7.35 16.95 21.21
N THR A 169 -7.35 15.85 21.96
CA THR A 169 -7.97 15.75 23.28
C THR A 169 -7.19 14.82 24.21
N SER A 170 -7.46 14.84 25.51
CA SER A 170 -6.86 13.86 26.43
C SER A 170 -7.51 12.48 26.27
N SER A 171 -6.78 11.40 26.56
CA SER A 171 -7.32 10.04 26.52
C SER A 171 -8.60 9.88 27.38
N ASP A 172 -8.64 10.48 28.57
CA ASP A 172 -9.84 10.45 29.44
C ASP A 172 -11.07 11.10 28.78
N ILE A 173 -10.86 12.19 28.04
CA ILE A 173 -11.94 12.90 27.34
C ILE A 173 -12.32 12.16 26.07
N TYR A 174 -11.36 11.61 25.34
CA TYR A 174 -11.60 10.75 24.19
C TYR A 174 -12.56 9.62 24.53
N GLU A 175 -12.20 8.79 25.52
CA GLU A 175 -13.00 7.62 25.93
C GLU A 175 -14.40 8.03 26.40
N LYS A 176 -14.50 9.17 27.10
CA LYS A 176 -15.78 9.70 27.54
C LYS A 176 -16.65 10.09 26.35
N TYR A 177 -16.14 10.88 25.41
CA TYR A 177 -16.93 11.40 24.29
C TYR A 177 -17.25 10.33 23.25
N GLU A 178 -16.37 9.34 23.08
CA GLU A 178 -16.66 8.13 22.32
C GLU A 178 -17.83 7.36 22.92
N ALA A 179 -17.84 7.14 24.23
CA ALA A 179 -18.96 6.49 24.90
C ALA A 179 -20.27 7.29 24.76
N LEU A 180 -20.21 8.63 24.79
CA LEU A 180 -21.38 9.50 24.58
C LEU A 180 -21.89 9.42 23.14
N ALA A 181 -21.00 9.54 22.14
CA ALA A 181 -21.36 9.45 20.73
C ALA A 181 -22.01 8.10 20.39
N ASN A 182 -21.42 7.00 20.86
CA ASN A 182 -21.98 5.66 20.67
C ASN A 182 -23.36 5.51 21.32
N ALA A 183 -23.57 6.10 22.50
CA ALA A 183 -24.86 6.06 23.17
C ALA A 183 -25.93 6.93 22.46
N ILE A 184 -25.54 8.10 21.94
CA ILE A 184 -26.40 8.97 21.13
C ILE A 184 -26.80 8.26 19.83
N LEU A 185 -25.83 7.71 19.10
CA LEU A 185 -26.05 6.97 17.86
C LEU A 185 -27.00 5.79 18.08
N ALA A 186 -26.77 5.00 19.14
CA ALA A 186 -27.63 3.85 19.49
C ALA A 186 -29.05 4.25 19.91
N ALA A 187 -29.25 5.46 20.44
CA ALA A 187 -30.59 5.98 20.75
C ALA A 187 -31.38 6.37 19.49
N GLY A 188 -30.67 6.71 18.40
CA GLY A 188 -31.24 7.11 17.11
C GLY A 188 -31.59 8.60 17.03
N GLU A 189 -31.66 9.12 15.80
CA GLU A 189 -31.85 10.55 15.52
C GLU A 189 -33.19 11.08 16.06
N ASP A 190 -34.22 10.23 16.09
CA ASP A 190 -35.56 10.55 16.60
C ASP A 190 -35.67 10.50 18.15
N HIS A 191 -34.58 10.19 18.87
CA HIS A 191 -34.61 10.08 20.34
C HIS A 191 -34.97 11.41 20.99
N VAL A 192 -35.99 11.39 21.86
CA VAL A 192 -36.34 12.56 22.68
C VAL A 192 -35.53 12.51 23.97
N TRP A 193 -34.54 13.39 24.08
CA TRP A 193 -33.68 13.49 25.26
C TRP A 193 -34.46 13.63 26.57
N THR A 194 -33.95 12.99 27.61
CA THR A 194 -34.46 13.08 28.98
C THR A 194 -33.31 13.27 29.97
N ALA A 195 -33.62 13.74 31.19
CA ALA A 195 -32.63 13.88 32.25
C ALA A 195 -32.08 12.54 32.80
N GLU A 196 -32.58 11.40 32.31
CA GLU A 196 -32.06 10.06 32.64
C GLU A 196 -30.95 9.62 31.67
N ASP A 197 -30.79 10.29 30.52
CA ASP A 197 -29.75 10.00 29.54
C ASP A 197 -28.37 10.39 30.08
N SER A 198 -27.33 9.66 29.65
CA SER A 198 -25.95 9.90 30.10
C SER A 198 -25.25 11.08 29.41
N TRP A 199 -25.91 11.69 28.42
CA TRP A 199 -25.46 12.86 27.67
C TRP A 199 -26.42 14.04 27.86
N THR A 200 -26.04 15.21 27.36
CA THR A 200 -26.88 16.42 27.35
C THR A 200 -27.57 16.62 25.99
N GLN A 201 -28.69 17.37 25.96
CA GLN A 201 -29.34 17.73 24.69
C GLN A 201 -28.37 18.41 23.72
N ASP A 202 -27.54 19.35 24.20
CA ASP A 202 -26.58 20.06 23.36
C ASP A 202 -25.56 19.11 22.71
N GLN A 203 -25.11 18.07 23.45
CA GLN A 203 -24.22 17.04 22.91
C GLN A 203 -24.92 16.15 21.87
N GLN A 204 -26.18 15.79 22.11
CA GLN A 204 -26.99 15.05 21.14
C GLN A 204 -27.16 15.85 19.84
N ASP A 205 -27.56 17.12 19.96
CA ASP A 205 -27.77 18.00 18.80
C ASP A 205 -26.46 18.23 18.03
N ALA A 206 -25.34 18.42 18.73
CA ALA A 206 -24.01 18.58 18.13
C ALA A 206 -23.57 17.33 17.37
N TYR A 207 -23.70 16.14 17.97
CA TYR A 207 -23.33 14.88 17.31
C TYR A 207 -24.15 14.65 16.04
N TRP A 208 -25.48 14.82 16.10
CA TRP A 208 -26.32 14.66 14.91
C TRP A 208 -26.05 15.74 13.85
N THR A 209 -25.67 16.94 14.23
CA THR A 209 -25.22 17.97 13.28
C THR A 209 -23.97 17.50 12.55
N MET A 210 -22.95 17.04 13.28
CA MET A 210 -21.68 16.59 12.69
C MET A 210 -21.85 15.33 11.83
N LEU A 211 -22.72 14.40 12.23
CA LEU A 211 -23.03 13.22 11.41
C LEU A 211 -23.73 13.61 10.11
N ASN A 212 -24.67 14.55 10.17
CA ASN A 212 -25.38 15.04 8.99
C ASN A 212 -24.47 15.85 8.05
N GLU A 213 -23.50 16.59 8.61
CA GLU A 213 -22.46 17.28 7.83
C GLU A 213 -21.54 16.28 7.14
N ALA A 214 -21.01 15.27 7.86
CA ALA A 214 -20.18 14.22 7.28
C ALA A 214 -20.91 13.46 6.15
N TRP A 215 -22.18 13.12 6.36
CA TRP A 215 -22.98 12.43 5.34
C TRP A 215 -23.24 13.34 4.11
N ALA A 216 -23.40 14.64 4.34
CA ALA A 216 -23.53 15.61 3.25
C ALA A 216 -22.23 15.71 2.44
N ASP A 217 -21.07 15.68 3.09
CA ASP A 217 -19.76 15.66 2.42
C ASP A 217 -19.61 14.41 1.55
N ASP A 218 -19.96 13.22 2.06
CA ASP A 218 -19.96 11.97 1.26
C ASP A 218 -20.86 12.08 0.02
N CYS A 219 -22.06 12.64 0.16
CA CYS A 219 -22.97 12.88 -0.96
C CYS A 219 -22.41 13.91 -1.95
N ALA A 220 -21.72 14.95 -1.47
CA ALA A 220 -21.07 15.94 -2.32
C ALA A 220 -19.90 15.33 -3.10
N ASP A 221 -19.13 14.43 -2.48
CA ASP A 221 -18.04 13.71 -3.13
C ASP A 221 -18.57 12.79 -4.24
N ILE A 222 -19.69 12.10 -4.03
CA ILE A 222 -20.37 11.36 -5.11
C ILE A 222 -20.75 12.28 -6.27
N VAL A 223 -21.32 13.46 -5.97
CA VAL A 223 -21.65 14.44 -7.02
C VAL A 223 -20.40 14.87 -7.78
N ASN A 224 -19.32 15.20 -7.08
CA ASN A 224 -18.05 15.59 -7.67
C ASN A 224 -17.46 14.49 -8.56
N TYR A 225 -17.44 13.26 -8.06
CA TYR A 225 -16.98 12.08 -8.79
C TYR A 225 -17.82 11.84 -10.05
N VAL A 226 -19.16 11.94 -9.93
CA VAL A 226 -20.06 11.74 -11.06
C VAL A 226 -19.84 12.78 -12.14
N VAL A 227 -19.71 14.05 -11.75
CA VAL A 227 -19.46 15.15 -12.69
C VAL A 227 -18.09 14.98 -13.36
N ALA A 228 -17.05 14.60 -12.62
CA ALA A 228 -15.70 14.43 -13.16
C ALA A 228 -15.61 13.29 -14.19
N ASN A 229 -16.32 12.18 -13.95
CA ASN A 229 -16.16 10.95 -14.73
C ASN A 229 -17.26 10.68 -15.76
N TYR A 230 -18.49 11.14 -15.51
CA TYR A 230 -19.65 10.81 -16.36
C TYR A 230 -20.31 12.02 -17.01
N ASN A 231 -19.89 13.25 -16.73
CA ASN A 231 -20.43 14.42 -17.42
C ASN A 231 -19.89 14.55 -18.86
N ASN A 232 -20.38 13.69 -19.76
CA ASN A 232 -20.05 13.67 -21.17
C ASN A 232 -21.33 13.55 -22.02
N ALA A 233 -21.20 13.71 -23.33
CA ALA A 233 -22.33 13.79 -24.24
C ALA A 233 -23.23 12.55 -24.26
N ASP A 234 -22.73 11.37 -23.86
CA ASP A 234 -23.52 10.14 -23.86
C ASP A 234 -24.44 10.06 -22.64
N TYR A 235 -23.92 10.36 -21.44
CA TYR A 235 -24.71 10.31 -20.19
C TYR A 235 -25.48 11.61 -19.92
N SER A 236 -24.93 12.78 -20.21
CA SER A 236 -25.65 14.05 -19.96
C SER A 236 -26.94 14.12 -20.80
N ALA A 237 -26.92 13.54 -22.01
CA ALA A 237 -28.07 13.49 -22.90
C ALA A 237 -29.24 12.66 -22.34
N THR A 238 -28.98 11.61 -21.54
CA THR A 238 -30.04 10.83 -20.88
C THR A 238 -30.69 11.62 -19.75
N PHE A 239 -29.96 12.56 -19.16
CA PHE A 239 -30.44 13.55 -18.19
C PHE A 239 -31.04 14.81 -18.82
N GLY A 240 -31.12 14.87 -20.16
CA GLY A 240 -31.73 15.99 -20.87
C GLY A 240 -30.99 17.33 -20.76
N ALA A 241 -29.69 17.31 -20.46
CA ALA A 241 -28.82 18.48 -20.40
C ALA A 241 -27.50 18.26 -21.18
N THR A 242 -26.85 19.35 -21.57
CA THR A 242 -25.48 19.31 -22.10
C THR A 242 -24.44 19.27 -20.98
N PRO A 243 -23.21 18.78 -21.22
CA PRO A 243 -22.18 18.77 -20.19
C PRO A 243 -21.86 20.16 -19.65
N GLU A 244 -21.86 21.17 -20.52
CA GLU A 244 -21.63 22.56 -20.15
C GLU A 244 -22.75 23.12 -19.26
N GLU A 245 -24.00 22.70 -19.48
CA GLU A 245 -25.13 23.12 -18.64
C GLU A 245 -25.10 22.49 -17.24
N ILE A 246 -24.59 21.26 -17.11
CA ILE A 246 -24.39 20.60 -15.81
C ILE A 246 -23.25 21.27 -15.06
N THR A 247 -22.09 21.48 -15.72
CA THR A 247 -20.94 22.13 -15.09
C THR A 247 -21.26 23.55 -14.59
N ALA A 248 -22.15 24.28 -15.28
CA ALA A 248 -22.48 25.66 -14.94
C ALA A 248 -23.50 25.84 -13.81
N ASP A 249 -24.12 24.78 -13.30
CA ASP A 249 -25.25 24.86 -12.36
C ASP A 249 -25.16 23.79 -11.27
N GLU A 250 -24.85 24.20 -10.04
CA GLU A 250 -24.67 23.31 -8.87
C GLU A 250 -25.92 22.44 -8.62
N GLY A 251 -27.13 22.98 -8.81
CA GLY A 251 -28.37 22.21 -8.64
C GLY A 251 -28.52 21.12 -9.69
N LYS A 252 -28.05 21.36 -10.92
CA LYS A 252 -27.98 20.31 -11.95
C LYS A 252 -26.88 19.30 -11.69
N GLN A 253 -25.76 19.70 -11.08
CA GLN A 253 -24.72 18.75 -10.65
C GLN A 253 -25.28 17.76 -9.64
N VAL A 254 -25.94 18.26 -8.59
CA VAL A 254 -26.59 17.40 -7.57
C VAL A 254 -27.63 16.50 -8.21
N ALA A 255 -28.53 17.06 -9.03
CA ALA A 255 -29.58 16.29 -9.67
C ALA A 255 -29.03 15.19 -10.62
N PHE A 256 -27.96 15.50 -11.35
CA PHE A 256 -27.28 14.55 -12.22
C PHE A 256 -26.59 13.45 -11.40
N GLY A 257 -25.91 13.81 -10.31
CA GLY A 257 -25.33 12.89 -9.34
C GLY A 257 -26.38 11.91 -8.80
N MET A 258 -27.47 12.43 -8.23
CA MET A 258 -28.57 11.62 -7.71
C MET A 258 -29.15 10.68 -8.77
N ALA A 259 -29.33 11.13 -10.01
CA ALA A 259 -29.90 10.32 -11.08
C ALA A 259 -28.95 9.21 -11.55
N MET A 260 -27.67 9.52 -11.70
CA MET A 260 -26.64 8.56 -12.13
C MET A 260 -26.35 7.52 -11.06
N TRP A 261 -26.48 7.90 -9.79
CA TRP A 261 -26.22 7.03 -8.64
C TRP A 261 -27.49 6.37 -8.08
N GLY A 262 -28.62 6.48 -8.79
CA GLY A 262 -29.85 5.72 -8.49
C GLY A 262 -30.78 6.31 -7.42
N PHE A 263 -30.41 7.43 -6.80
CA PHE A 263 -31.21 8.11 -5.77
C PHE A 263 -32.28 9.05 -6.32
N ALA A 264 -32.29 9.29 -7.63
CA ALA A 264 -33.40 9.93 -8.31
C ALA A 264 -33.63 9.35 -9.70
N SER A 265 -34.82 9.61 -10.24
CA SER A 265 -35.14 9.38 -11.64
C SER A 265 -35.39 10.71 -12.35
N TYR A 266 -35.05 10.76 -13.64
CA TYR A 266 -35.30 11.94 -14.48
C TYR A 266 -36.30 11.63 -15.58
N ALA A 267 -37.33 12.47 -15.73
CA ALA A 267 -38.27 12.40 -16.84
C ALA A 267 -38.81 13.80 -17.18
N ASP A 268 -38.76 14.17 -18.46
CA ASP A 268 -39.36 15.40 -19.01
C ASP A 268 -39.00 16.70 -18.25
N GLY A 269 -37.77 16.82 -17.76
CA GLY A 269 -37.29 18.00 -17.02
C GLY A 269 -37.54 17.95 -15.50
N ILE A 270 -38.14 16.87 -15.00
CA ILE A 270 -38.47 16.68 -13.59
C ILE A 270 -37.59 15.56 -13.01
N VAL A 271 -36.92 15.87 -11.92
CA VAL A 271 -36.16 14.92 -11.11
C VAL A 271 -37.07 14.45 -9.97
N THR A 272 -37.20 13.15 -9.76
CA THR A 272 -38.02 12.56 -8.69
C THR A 272 -37.14 11.68 -7.82
N GLY A 273 -37.05 12.01 -6.53
CA GLY A 273 -36.28 11.26 -5.54
C GLY A 273 -36.81 9.84 -5.35
N SER A 274 -35.92 8.86 -5.30
CA SER A 274 -36.25 7.42 -5.25
C SER A 274 -36.79 6.98 -3.90
N GLY A 275 -36.38 7.63 -2.80
CA GLY A 275 -36.78 7.31 -1.43
C GLY A 275 -37.95 8.16 -0.95
N THR A 276 -37.81 9.49 -0.96
CA THR A 276 -38.82 10.40 -0.40
C THR A 276 -39.98 10.66 -1.38
N GLY A 277 -39.74 10.52 -2.68
CA GLY A 277 -40.67 10.90 -3.74
C GLY A 277 -40.77 12.42 -3.99
N ASN A 278 -39.87 13.21 -3.40
CA ASN A 278 -39.77 14.64 -3.69
C ASN A 278 -39.49 14.89 -5.17
N THR A 279 -39.95 16.05 -5.68
CA THR A 279 -39.82 16.39 -7.10
C THR A 279 -39.21 17.77 -7.28
N TRP A 280 -38.27 17.87 -8.23
CA TRP A 280 -37.57 19.10 -8.58
C TRP A 280 -37.72 19.37 -10.09
N ASP A 281 -38.36 20.49 -10.43
CA ASP A 281 -38.61 20.93 -11.80
C ASP A 281 -37.47 21.84 -12.28
N LEU A 282 -36.48 21.22 -12.93
CA LEU A 282 -35.27 21.89 -13.39
C LEU A 282 -35.59 22.96 -14.45
N ALA A 283 -36.65 22.76 -15.24
CA ALA A 283 -37.07 23.72 -16.27
C ALA A 283 -37.63 25.02 -15.66
N ASN A 284 -38.13 24.96 -14.43
CA ASN A 284 -38.59 26.11 -13.66
C ASN A 284 -37.56 26.60 -12.62
N GLY A 285 -36.32 26.11 -12.69
CA GLY A 285 -35.23 26.51 -11.79
C GLY A 285 -35.36 25.96 -10.37
N VAL A 286 -36.11 24.87 -10.18
CA VAL A 286 -36.19 24.15 -8.91
C VAL A 286 -35.30 22.93 -9.02
N ALA A 287 -34.19 22.92 -8.27
CA ALA A 287 -33.20 21.85 -8.28
C ALA A 287 -32.98 21.29 -6.86
N PRO A 288 -32.60 20.01 -6.72
CA PRO A 288 -32.20 19.45 -5.45
C PRO A 288 -30.90 20.05 -4.95
N THR A 289 -30.74 20.03 -3.63
CA THR A 289 -29.53 20.38 -2.90
C THR A 289 -28.86 19.11 -2.35
N VAL A 290 -27.62 19.21 -1.86
CA VAL A 290 -26.96 18.08 -1.18
C VAL A 290 -27.78 17.60 0.04
N ALA A 291 -28.46 18.52 0.74
CA ALA A 291 -29.35 18.14 1.84
C ALA A 291 -30.57 17.33 1.37
N ASP A 292 -31.10 17.63 0.17
CA ASP A 292 -32.15 16.81 -0.44
C ASP A 292 -31.62 15.43 -0.80
N TYR A 293 -30.37 15.35 -1.27
CA TYR A 293 -29.71 14.08 -1.55
C TYR A 293 -29.55 13.25 -0.27
N VAL A 294 -29.03 13.84 0.82
CA VAL A 294 -28.95 13.16 2.13
C VAL A 294 -30.32 12.64 2.60
N ALA A 295 -31.41 13.38 2.35
CA ALA A 295 -32.74 12.90 2.68
C ALA A 295 -33.16 11.64 1.87
N GLU A 296 -32.76 11.55 0.60
CA GLU A 296 -32.99 10.35 -0.20
C GLU A 296 -32.16 9.16 0.28
N THR A 297 -30.87 9.39 0.60
CA THR A 297 -29.97 8.32 1.05
C THR A 297 -30.38 7.79 2.42
N LYS A 298 -30.78 8.66 3.35
CA LYS A 298 -31.33 8.27 4.65
C LYS A 298 -32.54 7.33 4.52
N VAL A 299 -33.44 7.58 3.57
CA VAL A 299 -34.58 6.68 3.32
C VAL A 299 -34.13 5.37 2.68
N ALA A 300 -33.18 5.42 1.74
CA ALA A 300 -32.68 4.22 1.08
C ALA A 300 -31.92 3.27 2.02
N TYR A 301 -31.28 3.82 3.05
CA TYR A 301 -30.42 3.10 4.00
C TYR A 301 -30.99 3.05 5.42
N ASP A 302 -32.28 3.32 5.62
CA ASP A 302 -32.93 3.27 6.95
C ASP A 302 -32.20 4.07 8.05
N ASN A 303 -31.64 5.25 7.69
CA ASN A 303 -30.76 6.10 8.50
C ASN A 303 -29.45 5.46 8.97
N ASP A 304 -29.01 4.36 8.34
CA ASP A 304 -27.72 3.73 8.60
C ASP A 304 -26.62 4.40 7.75
N ALA A 305 -25.89 5.31 8.39
CA ALA A 305 -24.83 6.09 7.75
C ALA A 305 -23.66 5.23 7.26
N ASP A 306 -23.27 4.21 8.03
CA ASP A 306 -22.15 3.35 7.66
C ASP A 306 -22.54 2.33 6.58
N ALA A 307 -23.80 1.87 6.56
CA ALA A 307 -24.31 1.06 5.46
C ALA A 307 -24.36 1.85 4.15
N PHE A 308 -24.77 3.13 4.19
CA PHE A 308 -24.65 4.03 3.05
C PHE A 308 -23.20 4.17 2.63
N TYR A 309 -22.31 4.53 3.55
CA TYR A 309 -20.91 4.78 3.28
C TYR A 309 -20.24 3.57 2.62
N GLY A 310 -20.36 2.39 3.23
CA GLY A 310 -19.75 1.15 2.74
C GLY A 310 -20.29 0.67 1.39
N THR A 311 -21.41 1.22 0.92
CA THR A 311 -22.01 0.86 -0.38
C THR A 311 -21.81 1.93 -1.44
N GLU A 312 -21.86 3.21 -1.07
CA GLU A 312 -22.05 4.33 -2.00
C GLU A 312 -20.90 5.34 -2.03
N ALA A 313 -20.05 5.40 -0.99
CA ALA A 313 -18.98 6.39 -0.92
C ALA A 313 -17.96 6.20 -2.06
N VAL A 314 -17.36 7.31 -2.49
CA VAL A 314 -16.37 7.33 -3.58
C VAL A 314 -15.09 6.60 -3.18
N ASP A 315 -14.68 6.77 -1.93
CA ASP A 315 -13.52 6.13 -1.32
C ASP A 315 -13.95 5.43 -0.04
N THR A 316 -14.33 4.15 -0.14
CA THR A 316 -14.73 3.35 1.03
C THR A 316 -13.57 2.99 1.95
N ALA A 317 -12.32 3.32 1.56
CA ALA A 317 -11.13 3.22 2.39
C ALA A 317 -10.85 4.53 3.15
N ALA A 318 -11.65 5.59 3.04
CA ALA A 318 -11.55 6.72 3.96
C ALA A 318 -12.27 6.42 5.30
N THR A 319 -12.18 7.34 6.27
CA THR A 319 -12.91 7.21 7.55
C THR A 319 -14.43 7.25 7.31
N SER A 320 -15.18 6.29 7.87
CA SER A 320 -16.63 6.21 7.65
C SER A 320 -17.38 7.48 8.10
N THR A 321 -18.61 7.66 7.62
CA THR A 321 -19.46 8.80 8.00
C THR A 321 -19.59 8.94 9.52
N THR A 322 -19.83 7.83 10.24
CA THR A 322 -19.90 7.86 11.72
C THR A 322 -18.54 8.11 12.36
N GLY A 323 -17.45 7.57 11.79
CA GLY A 323 -16.08 7.82 12.26
C GLY A 323 -15.66 9.28 12.15
N THR A 324 -15.99 9.94 11.03
CA THR A 324 -15.74 11.36 10.78
C THR A 324 -16.55 12.23 11.75
N ALA A 325 -17.81 11.87 11.99
CA ALA A 325 -18.65 12.54 12.98
C ALA A 325 -18.13 12.36 14.41
N LEU A 326 -17.68 11.16 14.77
CA LEU A 326 -17.08 10.84 16.06
C LEU A 326 -15.80 11.67 16.31
N ALA A 327 -14.90 11.70 15.33
CA ALA A 327 -13.67 12.50 15.41
C ALA A 327 -13.97 13.99 15.58
N SER A 328 -14.95 14.52 14.84
CA SER A 328 -15.43 15.90 14.96
C SER A 328 -16.06 16.17 16.34
N PHE A 329 -16.87 15.24 16.84
CA PHE A 329 -17.53 15.36 18.14
C PHE A 329 -16.53 15.36 19.29
N ILE A 330 -15.55 14.47 19.26
CA ILE A 330 -14.48 14.43 20.25
C ILE A 330 -13.63 15.69 20.20
N SER A 331 -13.18 16.10 19.01
CA SER A 331 -12.30 17.26 18.84
C SER A 331 -12.97 18.59 19.17
N ILE A 332 -14.29 18.73 18.92
CA ILE A 332 -15.02 19.96 19.17
C ILE A 332 -15.68 19.96 20.55
N GLU A 333 -16.52 18.97 20.86
CA GLU A 333 -17.26 18.95 22.13
C GLU A 333 -16.39 18.48 23.30
N GLY A 334 -15.49 17.51 23.06
CA GLY A 334 -14.52 17.07 24.06
C GLY A 334 -13.57 18.20 24.46
N ALA A 335 -13.06 18.97 23.50
CA ALA A 335 -12.18 20.11 23.77
C ALA A 335 -12.85 21.22 24.60
N LYS A 336 -14.17 21.46 24.41
CA LYS A 336 -14.94 22.41 25.25
C LYS A 336 -14.94 22.00 26.72
N GLU A 337 -15.02 20.70 27.01
CA GLU A 337 -14.97 20.18 28.38
C GLU A 337 -13.56 20.24 28.98
N ALA A 338 -12.52 20.04 28.17
CA ALA A 338 -11.13 20.17 28.58
C ALA A 338 -10.77 21.60 29.05
N GLY A 339 -11.56 22.60 28.65
CA GLY A 339 -11.27 24.02 28.93
C GLY A 339 -10.08 24.55 28.12
N SER A 340 -9.68 23.86 27.05
CA SER A 340 -8.62 24.26 26.13
C SER A 340 -9.22 24.74 24.81
N ASP A 341 -9.23 26.05 24.57
CA ASP A 341 -9.52 26.62 23.25
C ASP A 341 -8.41 26.30 22.20
N SER A 342 -7.38 25.54 22.58
CA SER A 342 -6.10 25.43 21.86
C SER A 342 -5.60 24.00 21.57
N GLY A 343 -6.42 22.96 21.80
CA GLY A 343 -6.09 21.56 21.45
C GLY A 343 -4.88 20.98 22.20
N ILE A 344 -4.37 19.84 21.72
CA ILE A 344 -3.11 19.22 22.17
C ILE A 344 -2.03 19.58 21.15
N PRO A 345 -1.18 20.59 21.43
CA PRO A 345 -0.37 21.21 20.40
C PRO A 345 0.88 20.41 20.03
N SER A 346 1.24 19.37 20.81
CA SER A 346 2.50 18.65 20.64
C SER A 346 2.44 17.22 21.19
N ILE A 347 3.29 16.35 20.66
CA ILE A 347 3.48 14.96 21.10
C ILE A 347 4.46 14.90 22.27
N SER A 348 3.98 14.54 23.46
CA SER A 348 4.76 14.58 24.70
C SER A 348 6.00 13.66 24.72
N GLY A 349 5.99 12.61 23.90
CA GLY A 349 7.07 11.64 23.79
C GLY A 349 8.23 12.14 22.94
N ILE A 350 8.07 13.21 22.15
CA ILE A 350 9.10 13.70 21.22
C ILE A 350 9.73 14.98 21.78
N THR A 351 11.02 14.90 22.11
CA THR A 351 11.77 16.00 22.72
C THR A 351 12.99 16.40 21.90
N LYS A 352 13.12 17.69 21.58
CA LYS A 352 14.37 18.29 21.09
C LYS A 352 15.32 18.47 22.27
N ILE A 353 16.43 17.74 22.28
CA ILE A 353 17.44 17.85 23.34
C ILE A 353 18.41 19.00 23.03
N ASP A 354 18.87 19.07 21.79
CA ASP A 354 19.73 20.13 21.26
C ASP A 354 19.59 20.24 19.73
N ALA A 355 20.51 20.96 19.08
CA ALA A 355 20.46 21.18 17.63
C ALA A 355 20.61 19.90 16.78
N GLN A 356 21.10 18.80 17.36
CA GLN A 356 21.37 17.55 16.65
C GLN A 356 20.82 16.30 17.34
N THR A 357 20.13 16.46 18.46
CA THR A 357 19.68 15.32 19.27
C THR A 357 18.18 15.38 19.50
N VAL A 358 17.48 14.30 19.13
CA VAL A 358 16.06 14.08 19.39
C VAL A 358 15.89 12.86 20.28
N GLN A 359 14.95 12.95 21.20
CA GLN A 359 14.54 11.85 22.08
C GLN A 359 13.07 11.50 21.81
N VAL A 360 12.78 10.20 21.74
CA VAL A 360 11.42 9.66 21.61
C VAL A 360 11.16 8.68 22.76
N VAL A 361 10.05 8.84 23.46
CA VAL A 361 9.64 7.99 24.58
C VAL A 361 8.38 7.21 24.21
N THR A 362 8.42 5.89 24.39
CA THR A 362 7.29 4.98 24.21
C THR A 362 6.86 4.36 25.54
N ASP A 363 5.60 3.93 25.61
CA ASP A 363 5.11 3.02 26.62
C ASP A 363 5.66 1.62 26.38
N GLY A 364 6.29 1.02 27.39
CA GLY A 364 6.89 -0.30 27.32
C GLY A 364 8.11 -0.40 26.39
N TYR A 365 8.60 -1.63 26.21
CA TYR A 365 9.65 -1.95 25.25
C TYR A 365 9.09 -2.83 24.14
N GLU A 366 9.28 -2.39 22.91
CA GLU A 366 9.05 -3.16 21.71
C GLU A 366 10.36 -3.29 20.93
N ALA A 367 10.75 -4.53 20.61
CA ALA A 367 11.95 -4.79 19.82
C ALA A 367 11.98 -4.05 18.46
N PRO A 368 10.88 -3.99 17.68
CA PRO A 368 10.89 -3.32 16.37
C PRO A 368 10.97 -1.79 16.43
N ALA A 369 10.50 -1.19 17.52
CA ALA A 369 10.34 0.26 17.62
C ALA A 369 11.63 1.05 17.36
N VAL A 370 12.81 0.47 17.63
CA VAL A 370 14.09 1.14 17.31
C VAL A 370 14.30 1.35 15.81
N TYR A 371 13.89 0.41 14.96
CA TYR A 371 14.04 0.54 13.50
C TYR A 371 13.08 1.60 12.97
N SER A 372 11.82 1.59 13.44
CA SER A 372 10.80 2.51 12.95
C SER A 372 10.93 3.92 13.54
N ILE A 373 11.41 4.06 14.78
CA ILE A 373 11.63 5.37 15.41
C ILE A 373 12.96 5.96 14.97
N CYS A 374 14.06 5.20 15.00
CA CYS A 374 15.39 5.73 14.73
C CYS A 374 15.80 5.63 13.25
N GLY A 375 15.10 4.82 12.45
CA GLY A 375 15.35 4.64 11.02
C GLY A 375 14.66 5.67 10.11
N ILE A 376 13.94 6.64 10.68
CA ILE A 376 13.29 7.68 9.89
C ILE A 376 14.31 8.61 9.23
N THR A 377 14.05 8.94 7.96
CA THR A 377 14.73 10.02 7.24
C THR A 377 14.45 11.38 7.91
N ALA A 378 15.50 12.13 8.25
CA ALA A 378 15.37 13.57 8.52
C ALA A 378 15.14 14.31 7.19
N ALA A 379 13.88 14.62 6.86
CA ALA A 379 13.52 15.27 5.61
C ALA A 379 13.72 16.79 5.74
N PRO A 380 14.24 17.46 4.70
CA PRO A 380 14.53 18.89 4.77
C PRO A 380 13.25 19.72 5.00
N LEU A 381 13.10 20.25 6.22
CA LEU A 381 11.96 21.08 6.62
C LEU A 381 11.78 22.28 5.67
N HIS A 382 12.90 22.87 5.22
CA HIS A 382 12.87 24.03 4.33
C HIS A 382 12.44 23.71 2.90
N TYR A 383 12.31 22.44 2.53
CA TYR A 383 11.90 21.99 1.21
C TYR A 383 10.51 21.36 1.20
N TYR A 384 10.22 20.50 2.18
CA TYR A 384 8.94 19.79 2.29
C TYR A 384 7.90 20.52 3.15
N GLY A 385 8.34 21.38 4.06
CA GLY A 385 7.48 22.15 4.95
C GLY A 385 7.61 23.65 4.74
N ASP A 386 7.14 24.41 5.73
CA ASP A 386 7.22 25.86 5.81
C ASP A 386 8.01 26.28 7.05
N VAL A 387 9.17 26.88 6.84
CA VAL A 387 10.04 27.40 7.92
C VAL A 387 9.33 28.48 8.74
N ALA A 388 8.39 29.24 8.15
CA ALA A 388 7.59 30.21 8.88
C ALA A 388 6.58 29.55 9.85
N GLN A 389 6.29 28.26 9.62
CA GLN A 389 5.45 27.42 10.47
C GLN A 389 6.27 26.50 11.37
N TYR A 390 7.57 26.80 11.56
CA TYR A 390 8.42 26.05 12.46
C TYR A 390 8.92 26.93 13.61
N ASP A 391 8.53 26.56 14.83
CA ASP A 391 9.00 27.10 16.08
C ASP A 391 8.72 26.06 17.18
N TYR A 392 9.73 25.25 17.48
CA TYR A 392 9.63 24.16 18.45
C TYR A 392 9.15 24.66 19.83
N ASP A 393 9.63 25.81 20.29
CA ASP A 393 9.29 26.37 21.61
C ASP A 393 7.83 26.85 21.68
N ASN A 394 7.21 27.08 20.52
CA ASN A 394 5.81 27.49 20.38
C ASN A 394 4.92 26.40 19.76
N ASN A 395 5.37 25.14 19.74
CA ASN A 395 4.64 23.98 19.21
C ASN A 395 4.22 24.12 17.74
N MET A 396 5.12 24.65 16.92
CA MET A 396 4.92 24.76 15.47
C MET A 396 5.97 23.88 14.78
N PHE A 397 5.53 22.92 13.96
CA PHE A 397 6.40 21.84 13.48
C PHE A 397 6.60 21.80 11.96
N GLY A 398 6.25 22.87 11.24
CA GLY A 398 6.57 23.04 9.82
C GLY A 398 5.40 22.85 8.86
N HIS A 399 4.22 22.49 9.35
CA HIS A 399 2.96 22.43 8.59
C HIS A 399 1.76 22.66 9.53
N PRO A 400 0.57 23.00 9.00
CA PRO A 400 -0.65 23.01 9.80
C PRO A 400 -1.09 21.59 10.15
N PHE A 401 -1.66 21.40 11.34
CA PHE A 401 -2.27 20.14 11.75
C PHE A 401 -3.40 19.74 10.79
N GLY A 402 -3.39 18.49 10.33
CA GLY A 402 -4.40 17.97 9.40
C GLY A 402 -4.25 18.49 7.96
N ASP A 403 -3.17 19.22 7.63
CA ASP A 403 -2.90 19.72 6.29
C ASP A 403 -1.46 19.39 5.86
N LEU A 404 -1.33 18.31 5.10
CA LEU A 404 -0.07 17.89 4.48
C LEU A 404 0.02 18.27 2.99
N SER A 405 -0.81 19.21 2.50
CA SER A 405 -0.83 19.60 1.08
C SER A 405 0.53 20.12 0.58
N ILE A 406 1.29 20.82 1.44
CA ILE A 406 2.65 21.29 1.11
C ILE A 406 3.63 20.12 0.94
N VAL A 407 3.47 19.06 1.73
CA VAL A 407 4.32 17.86 1.69
C VAL A 407 3.96 17.02 0.46
N SER A 408 2.67 16.76 0.24
CA SER A 408 2.18 15.93 -0.87
C SER A 408 2.41 16.59 -2.24
N ALA A 409 2.51 17.92 -2.29
CA ALA A 409 2.93 18.64 -3.50
C ALA A 409 4.35 18.31 -3.96
N LYS A 410 5.18 17.68 -3.12
CA LYS A 410 6.57 17.28 -3.40
C LYS A 410 6.76 15.79 -3.65
N THR A 411 5.67 15.05 -3.83
CA THR A 411 5.68 13.60 -4.02
C THR A 411 6.57 13.13 -5.18
N THR A 412 6.72 13.91 -6.25
CA THR A 412 7.46 13.52 -7.45
C THR A 412 8.90 14.06 -7.52
N GLU A 413 9.32 14.89 -6.56
CA GLU A 413 10.62 15.60 -6.58
C GLU A 413 11.33 15.45 -5.23
N PRO A 414 12.04 14.33 -4.99
CA PRO A 414 12.63 14.05 -3.69
C PRO A 414 13.90 14.87 -3.41
N MET A 415 14.15 15.13 -2.14
CA MET A 415 15.34 15.82 -1.66
C MET A 415 15.78 15.26 -0.31
N GLY A 416 17.10 15.07 -0.14
CA GLY A 416 17.63 14.59 1.12
C GLY A 416 19.14 14.72 1.22
N PHE A 417 19.72 13.96 2.14
CA PHE A 417 21.16 13.93 2.44
C PHE A 417 21.85 12.66 1.91
N GLY A 418 21.14 11.88 1.10
CA GLY A 418 21.63 10.65 0.48
C GLY A 418 22.84 10.86 -0.46
N PRO A 419 23.43 9.76 -0.95
CA PRO A 419 24.60 9.81 -1.82
C PRO A 419 24.34 10.52 -3.17
N TYR A 420 23.11 10.56 -3.66
CA TYR A 420 22.76 11.20 -4.93
C TYR A 420 21.65 12.23 -4.77
N LYS A 421 21.61 13.19 -5.69
CA LYS A 421 20.54 14.18 -5.82
C LYS A 421 19.66 13.78 -6.99
N PHE A 422 18.34 13.84 -6.79
CA PHE A 422 17.39 13.72 -7.88
C PHE A 422 17.48 14.95 -8.79
N VAL A 423 17.50 14.74 -10.11
CA VAL A 423 17.56 15.81 -11.11
C VAL A 423 16.20 16.00 -11.77
N LYS A 424 15.61 14.91 -12.28
CA LYS A 424 14.30 14.88 -12.94
C LYS A 424 13.85 13.45 -13.24
N TYR A 425 12.56 13.28 -13.50
CA TYR A 425 12.00 12.14 -14.22
C TYR A 425 11.47 12.61 -15.58
N GLU A 426 12.00 12.06 -16.67
CA GLU A 426 11.58 12.42 -18.03
C GLU A 426 11.76 11.25 -18.98
N ASN A 427 10.77 11.02 -19.86
CA ASN A 427 10.79 9.96 -20.85
C ASN A 427 11.12 8.60 -20.22
N LYS A 428 10.47 8.25 -19.10
CA LYS A 428 10.63 6.95 -18.43
C LYS A 428 12.04 6.75 -17.86
N VAL A 429 12.72 7.84 -17.47
CA VAL A 429 14.07 7.80 -16.90
C VAL A 429 14.17 8.75 -15.71
N VAL A 430 14.63 8.24 -14.56
CA VAL A 430 15.07 9.05 -13.43
C VAL A 430 16.54 9.41 -13.60
N TYR A 431 16.86 10.69 -13.48
CA TYR A 431 18.22 11.22 -13.60
C TYR A 431 18.75 11.61 -12.23
N PHE A 432 19.97 11.18 -11.93
CA PHE A 432 20.67 11.51 -10.69
C PHE A 432 22.02 12.16 -10.97
N GLU A 433 22.46 13.00 -10.04
CA GLU A 433 23.84 13.47 -9.95
C GLU A 433 24.43 13.21 -8.56
N ALA A 434 25.74 13.00 -8.49
CA ALA A 434 26.43 12.75 -7.23
C ALA A 434 26.20 13.91 -6.25
N ASN A 435 25.84 13.60 -5.01
CA ASN A 435 25.77 14.59 -3.94
C ASN A 435 27.20 14.93 -3.47
N GLU A 436 27.65 16.13 -3.80
CA GLU A 436 28.95 16.64 -3.36
C GLU A 436 29.06 16.81 -1.84
N HIS A 437 27.92 16.85 -1.14
CA HIS A 437 27.82 17.03 0.31
C HIS A 437 27.65 15.73 1.09
N TYR A 438 27.65 14.57 0.43
CA TYR A 438 27.48 13.28 1.10
C TYR A 438 28.58 13.05 2.16
N TYR A 439 28.16 12.68 3.38
CA TYR A 439 29.05 12.63 4.56
C TYR A 439 30.20 11.63 4.41
N ALA A 440 30.01 10.55 3.64
CA ALA A 440 31.05 9.55 3.37
C ALA A 440 31.95 9.91 2.17
N GLY A 441 31.80 11.13 1.64
CA GLY A 441 32.51 11.65 0.48
C GLY A 441 31.72 11.49 -0.81
N THR A 442 31.92 12.43 -1.75
CA THR A 442 31.20 12.47 -3.02
C THR A 442 31.33 11.14 -3.79
N PRO A 443 30.21 10.56 -4.29
CA PRO A 443 30.27 9.37 -5.11
C PRO A 443 31.23 9.49 -6.30
N LYS A 444 31.83 8.34 -6.67
CA LYS A 444 32.74 8.25 -7.81
C LYS A 444 32.00 8.34 -9.14
N ILE A 445 30.83 7.69 -9.23
CA ILE A 445 29.93 7.81 -10.38
C ILE A 445 29.26 9.18 -10.28
N LYS A 446 29.44 10.03 -11.30
CA LYS A 446 29.00 11.43 -11.25
C LYS A 446 27.54 11.62 -11.66
N SER A 447 27.04 10.78 -12.54
CA SER A 447 25.65 10.79 -13.00
C SER A 447 25.13 9.37 -13.17
N MET A 448 23.86 9.16 -12.84
CA MET A 448 23.16 7.89 -13.06
C MET A 448 21.82 8.12 -13.79
N GLN A 449 21.40 7.13 -14.55
CA GLN A 449 20.09 7.07 -15.19
C GLN A 449 19.42 5.75 -14.82
N TRP A 450 18.26 5.81 -14.19
CA TRP A 450 17.44 4.62 -13.95
C TRP A 450 16.30 4.62 -14.95
N LYS A 451 16.28 3.64 -15.84
CA LYS A 451 15.37 3.55 -16.98
C LYS A 451 14.36 2.44 -16.73
N GLU A 452 13.08 2.78 -16.71
CA GLU A 452 12.03 1.74 -16.68
C GLU A 452 11.96 1.02 -18.04
N GLY A 453 11.66 -0.27 -17.99
CA GLY A 453 11.46 -1.11 -19.17
C GLY A 453 10.75 -2.42 -18.81
N ALA A 454 10.37 -3.16 -19.85
CA ALA A 454 9.83 -4.51 -19.66
C ALA A 454 10.94 -5.46 -19.21
N ASP A 455 10.59 -6.48 -18.40
CA ASP A 455 11.57 -7.47 -17.90
C ASP A 455 12.33 -8.16 -19.04
N ALA A 456 11.62 -8.47 -20.14
CA ALA A 456 12.19 -9.07 -21.35
C ALA A 456 13.28 -8.22 -22.03
N ASP A 457 13.31 -6.90 -21.79
CA ASP A 457 14.30 -6.00 -22.37
C ASP A 457 15.56 -5.88 -21.49
N LYS A 458 15.51 -6.28 -20.21
CA LYS A 458 16.60 -6.09 -19.24
C LYS A 458 17.89 -6.79 -19.66
N ILE A 459 17.84 -8.11 -19.93
CA ILE A 459 19.03 -8.90 -20.30
C ILE A 459 19.59 -8.41 -21.65
N SER A 460 18.72 -8.24 -22.65
CA SER A 460 19.13 -7.78 -23.97
C SER A 460 19.76 -6.37 -23.91
N GLY A 461 19.26 -5.49 -23.05
CA GLY A 461 19.82 -4.16 -22.81
C GLY A 461 21.25 -4.20 -22.29
N VAL A 462 21.54 -5.08 -21.32
CA VAL A 462 22.91 -5.31 -20.85
C VAL A 462 23.78 -5.86 -21.98
N THR A 463 23.30 -6.85 -22.73
CA THR A 463 24.10 -7.48 -23.79
C THR A 463 24.40 -6.57 -24.98
N THR A 464 23.62 -5.50 -25.16
CA THR A 464 23.81 -4.49 -26.22
C THR A 464 24.52 -3.23 -25.71
N GLY A 465 24.69 -3.09 -24.40
CA GLY A 465 25.34 -1.94 -23.75
C GLY A 465 24.45 -0.71 -23.66
N THR A 466 23.12 -0.85 -23.74
CA THR A 466 22.17 0.24 -23.50
C THR A 466 21.82 0.40 -22.01
N ILE A 467 22.08 -0.65 -21.23
CA ILE A 467 21.95 -0.76 -19.77
C ILE A 467 23.26 -1.34 -19.23
N ASP A 468 23.76 -0.84 -18.11
CA ASP A 468 24.97 -1.35 -17.44
C ASP A 468 24.64 -2.36 -16.33
N VAL A 469 23.56 -2.11 -15.57
CA VAL A 469 23.12 -2.94 -14.43
C VAL A 469 21.60 -3.11 -14.49
N THR A 470 21.08 -4.28 -14.15
CA THR A 470 19.63 -4.52 -14.07
C THR A 470 19.34 -5.78 -13.24
N ASP A 471 18.07 -5.97 -12.90
CA ASP A 471 17.51 -6.99 -12.01
C ASP A 471 16.38 -7.79 -12.72
N PRO A 472 16.72 -8.69 -13.66
CA PRO A 472 15.68 -9.45 -14.35
C PRO A 472 15.08 -10.54 -13.45
N SER A 473 13.87 -11.00 -13.77
CA SER A 473 13.33 -12.24 -13.21
C SER A 473 14.34 -13.38 -13.40
N PHE A 474 14.72 -14.07 -12.33
CA PHE A 474 15.78 -15.09 -12.39
C PHE A 474 15.28 -16.49 -12.82
N SER A 475 14.35 -16.48 -13.79
CA SER A 475 13.71 -17.66 -14.36
C SER A 475 14.70 -18.56 -15.12
N ASN A 476 14.30 -19.82 -15.36
CA ASN A 476 15.04 -20.74 -16.22
C ASN A 476 15.27 -20.18 -17.62
N SER A 477 14.34 -19.39 -18.15
CA SER A 477 14.47 -18.72 -19.45
C SER A 477 15.59 -17.67 -19.41
N ALA A 478 15.54 -16.77 -18.44
CA ALA A 478 16.54 -15.71 -18.23
C ALA A 478 17.96 -16.28 -18.06
N VAL A 479 18.11 -17.33 -17.24
CA VAL A 479 19.40 -18.01 -17.05
C VAL A 479 19.94 -18.57 -18.36
N ASN A 480 19.09 -19.18 -19.19
CA ASN A 480 19.51 -19.72 -20.48
C ASN A 480 19.90 -18.60 -21.45
N GLU A 481 19.19 -17.47 -21.44
CA GLU A 481 19.55 -16.30 -22.24
C GLU A 481 20.92 -15.73 -21.84
N ILE A 482 21.17 -15.55 -20.55
CA ILE A 482 22.46 -15.06 -20.02
C ILE A 482 23.60 -16.00 -20.43
N LYS A 483 23.41 -17.32 -20.25
CA LYS A 483 24.39 -18.33 -20.68
C LYS A 483 24.65 -18.29 -22.18
N ALA A 484 23.62 -18.06 -22.99
CA ALA A 484 23.76 -17.94 -24.44
C ALA A 484 24.46 -16.65 -24.87
N ALA A 485 24.27 -15.56 -24.11
CA ALA A 485 24.95 -14.29 -24.32
C ALA A 485 26.44 -14.36 -23.97
N ASN A 486 26.80 -15.14 -22.96
CA ASN A 486 28.18 -15.33 -22.53
C ASN A 486 28.94 -16.34 -23.41
N PRO A 487 30.10 -16.00 -24.00
CA PRO A 487 30.85 -16.92 -24.85
C PRO A 487 31.30 -18.22 -24.19
N ASN A 488 31.40 -18.24 -22.85
CA ASN A 488 31.77 -19.43 -22.08
C ASN A 488 30.58 -20.37 -21.81
N GLY A 489 29.34 -19.96 -22.12
CA GLY A 489 28.13 -20.76 -21.85
C GLY A 489 27.71 -20.77 -20.37
N GLU A 490 28.32 -19.94 -19.53
CA GLU A 490 28.10 -19.90 -18.08
C GLU A 490 27.33 -18.63 -17.67
N LEU A 491 26.76 -18.66 -16.47
CA LEU A 491 26.05 -17.50 -15.90
C LEU A 491 26.98 -16.29 -15.72
N ASN A 492 28.23 -16.55 -15.32
CA ASN A 492 29.24 -15.54 -15.14
C ASN A 492 30.23 -15.57 -16.31
N GLY A 493 30.32 -14.48 -17.07
CA GLY A 493 31.21 -14.37 -18.20
C GLY A 493 31.61 -12.92 -18.51
N ASP A 494 32.36 -12.76 -19.61
CA ASP A 494 32.92 -11.47 -20.01
C ASP A 494 31.86 -10.48 -20.51
N LYS A 495 30.67 -10.96 -20.92
CA LYS A 495 29.61 -10.13 -21.48
C LYS A 495 28.57 -9.73 -20.43
N VAL A 496 28.18 -10.68 -19.58
CA VAL A 496 27.25 -10.48 -18.47
C VAL A 496 27.86 -11.12 -17.23
N ILE A 497 27.95 -10.32 -16.16
CA ILE A 497 28.35 -10.76 -14.83
C ILE A 497 27.08 -10.81 -13.98
N VAL A 498 26.86 -11.93 -13.29
CA VAL A 498 25.70 -12.17 -12.44
C VAL A 498 26.15 -12.30 -10.99
N ASN A 499 25.63 -11.41 -10.15
CA ASN A 499 25.77 -11.51 -8.70
C ASN A 499 24.40 -11.85 -8.12
N THR A 500 24.32 -12.98 -7.41
CA THR A 500 23.11 -13.43 -6.75
C THR A 500 23.20 -13.15 -5.25
N VAL A 501 22.13 -12.63 -4.69
CA VAL A 501 21.91 -12.51 -3.26
C VAL A 501 20.56 -13.16 -2.94
N ASP A 502 20.42 -13.69 -1.73
CA ASP A 502 19.12 -14.20 -1.31
C ASP A 502 18.17 -12.99 -1.14
N ASN A 503 16.97 -13.11 -1.71
CA ASN A 503 16.00 -12.02 -1.69
C ASN A 503 15.41 -11.84 -0.29
N LEU A 504 15.44 -10.62 0.26
CA LEU A 504 14.74 -10.30 1.50
C LEU A 504 13.27 -9.99 1.19
N GLY A 505 12.51 -11.04 0.91
CA GLY A 505 11.13 -10.92 0.51
C GLY A 505 10.51 -12.24 0.11
N TYR A 506 9.26 -12.20 -0.33
CA TYR A 506 8.56 -13.37 -0.87
C TYR A 506 7.42 -12.96 -1.80
N GLY A 507 7.21 -13.73 -2.85
CA GLY A 507 6.00 -13.70 -3.66
C GLY A 507 4.85 -14.40 -2.93
N TYR A 508 3.61 -14.00 -3.21
CA TYR A 508 2.43 -14.63 -2.65
C TYR A 508 1.22 -14.60 -3.58
N ILE A 509 0.28 -15.51 -3.34
CA ILE A 509 -1.09 -15.49 -3.87
C ILE A 509 -2.02 -15.16 -2.71
N GLY A 510 -2.76 -14.05 -2.81
CA GLY A 510 -3.71 -13.61 -1.81
C GLY A 510 -5.15 -13.92 -2.18
N LEU A 511 -5.97 -14.21 -1.18
CA LEU A 511 -7.43 -14.35 -1.26
C LEU A 511 -8.07 -13.25 -0.41
N ASN A 512 -8.96 -12.48 -1.02
CA ASN A 512 -9.64 -11.36 -0.38
C ASN A 512 -10.76 -11.89 0.53
N ALA A 513 -10.68 -11.58 1.82
CA ALA A 513 -11.62 -12.09 2.81
C ALA A 513 -13.03 -11.57 2.61
N ASP A 514 -13.16 -10.35 2.08
CA ASP A 514 -14.44 -9.67 1.94
C ASP A 514 -15.14 -10.09 0.66
N THR A 515 -14.41 -10.27 -0.43
CA THR A 515 -15.03 -10.73 -1.69
C THR A 515 -15.17 -12.25 -1.75
N MET A 516 -14.34 -13.02 -1.02
CA MET A 516 -14.43 -14.47 -0.91
C MET A 516 -14.98 -14.91 0.45
N ARG A 517 -16.28 -14.67 0.67
CA ARG A 517 -17.02 -15.01 1.91
C ARG A 517 -18.29 -15.82 1.63
N VAL A 518 -18.88 -16.35 2.70
CA VAL A 518 -20.23 -16.94 2.72
C VAL A 518 -21.07 -16.10 3.68
N GLY A 519 -22.26 -15.67 3.23
CA GLY A 519 -23.05 -14.65 3.90
C GLY A 519 -22.32 -13.31 3.97
N ASP A 520 -22.54 -12.59 5.06
CA ASP A 520 -22.03 -11.21 5.22
C ASP A 520 -20.78 -11.11 6.09
N ALA A 521 -20.42 -12.18 6.82
CA ALA A 521 -19.28 -12.18 7.75
C ALA A 521 -18.04 -12.85 7.13
N SER A 522 -16.98 -12.07 6.89
CA SER A 522 -15.72 -12.55 6.31
C SER A 522 -14.93 -13.47 7.26
N ASP A 523 -15.16 -13.38 8.58
CA ASP A 523 -14.50 -14.17 9.61
C ASP A 523 -15.31 -15.38 10.12
N SER A 524 -16.48 -15.65 9.53
CA SER A 524 -17.30 -16.82 9.83
C SER A 524 -16.55 -18.13 9.57
N VAL A 525 -17.01 -19.22 10.20
CA VAL A 525 -16.42 -20.54 10.00
C VAL A 525 -16.60 -20.99 8.54
N GLU A 526 -17.75 -20.68 7.95
CA GLU A 526 -18.09 -20.98 6.56
C GLU A 526 -17.19 -20.20 5.59
N SER A 527 -16.99 -18.90 5.81
CA SER A 527 -16.07 -18.07 5.01
C SER A 527 -14.63 -18.55 5.10
N LYS A 528 -14.16 -18.89 6.31
CA LYS A 528 -12.82 -19.47 6.53
C LYS A 528 -12.67 -20.81 5.83
N ASN A 529 -13.68 -21.67 5.88
CA ASN A 529 -13.68 -22.97 5.19
C ASN A 529 -13.64 -22.78 3.67
N PHE A 530 -14.43 -21.86 3.11
CA PHE A 530 -14.38 -21.54 1.68
C PHE A 530 -12.97 -21.16 1.25
N ARG A 531 -12.35 -20.17 1.90
CA ARG A 531 -10.99 -19.73 1.56
C ARG A 531 -9.93 -20.79 1.81
N THR A 532 -10.05 -21.57 2.88
CA THR A 532 -9.11 -22.66 3.20
C THR A 532 -9.17 -23.76 2.14
N GLY A 533 -10.35 -24.12 1.65
CA GLY A 533 -10.51 -25.09 0.56
C GLY A 533 -9.83 -24.63 -0.73
N ILE A 534 -10.06 -23.37 -1.14
CA ILE A 534 -9.39 -22.78 -2.32
C ILE A 534 -7.88 -22.73 -2.12
N ALA A 535 -7.41 -22.26 -0.95
CA ALA A 535 -5.99 -22.16 -0.65
C ALA A 535 -5.29 -23.52 -0.60
N THR A 536 -5.97 -24.59 -0.16
CA THR A 536 -5.43 -25.96 -0.15
C THR A 536 -5.07 -26.44 -1.56
N VAL A 537 -5.91 -26.14 -2.56
CA VAL A 537 -5.64 -26.50 -3.97
C VAL A 537 -4.53 -25.64 -4.55
N LEU A 538 -4.53 -24.34 -4.29
CA LEU A 538 -3.45 -23.45 -4.76
C LEU A 538 -2.08 -23.82 -4.14
N ALA A 539 -2.06 -24.15 -2.86
CA ALA A 539 -0.83 -24.42 -2.11
C ALA A 539 -0.08 -25.66 -2.62
N VAL A 540 -0.78 -26.70 -3.07
CA VAL A 540 -0.16 -27.98 -3.47
C VAL A 540 0.59 -27.89 -4.81
N TYR A 541 0.17 -26.99 -5.71
CA TYR A 541 0.80 -26.84 -7.04
C TYR A 541 2.10 -26.04 -7.02
N ARG A 542 2.44 -25.38 -5.90
CA ARG A 542 3.62 -24.52 -5.81
C ARG A 542 4.92 -25.25 -6.10
N ASP A 543 5.16 -26.42 -5.49
CA ASP A 543 6.47 -27.10 -5.58
C ASP A 543 6.88 -27.35 -7.05
N VAL A 544 6.00 -27.93 -7.85
CA VAL A 544 6.31 -28.29 -9.24
C VAL A 544 6.37 -27.06 -10.16
N VAL A 545 5.47 -26.08 -9.95
CA VAL A 545 5.46 -24.88 -10.79
C VAL A 545 6.68 -24.02 -10.54
N ILE A 546 7.06 -23.82 -9.27
CA ILE A 546 8.21 -23.01 -8.88
C ILE A 546 9.52 -23.67 -9.31
N ASP A 547 9.68 -24.98 -9.18
CA ASP A 547 10.84 -25.70 -9.71
C ASP A 547 10.91 -25.60 -11.25
N SER A 548 9.77 -25.70 -11.95
CA SER A 548 9.72 -25.53 -13.40
C SER A 548 10.11 -24.12 -13.84
N TYR A 549 9.69 -23.09 -13.09
CA TYR A 549 9.92 -21.69 -13.43
C TYR A 549 11.34 -21.21 -13.05
N TYR A 550 11.78 -21.46 -11.81
CA TYR A 550 13.05 -20.97 -11.26
C TYR A 550 14.13 -22.05 -11.13
N GLY A 551 13.79 -23.34 -11.12
CA GLY A 551 14.69 -24.42 -10.72
C GLY A 551 15.08 -24.29 -9.25
N GLU A 552 16.33 -24.65 -8.92
CA GLU A 552 16.88 -24.59 -7.55
C GLU A 552 17.10 -23.15 -7.00
N ARG A 553 16.66 -22.11 -7.73
CA ARG A 553 16.94 -20.70 -7.42
C ARG A 553 15.83 -19.98 -6.64
N ALA A 554 14.71 -20.66 -6.40
CA ALA A 554 13.64 -20.19 -5.54
C ALA A 554 13.17 -21.35 -4.65
N SER A 555 12.50 -21.04 -3.55
CA SER A 555 12.01 -22.07 -2.62
C SER A 555 10.58 -21.79 -2.17
N VAL A 556 9.78 -22.84 -2.01
CA VAL A 556 8.45 -22.71 -1.43
C VAL A 556 8.58 -22.52 0.08
N ILE A 557 8.06 -21.40 0.58
CA ILE A 557 7.92 -21.15 2.02
C ILE A 557 6.51 -21.47 2.50
N ASN A 558 6.40 -21.86 3.77
CA ASN A 558 5.12 -22.28 4.37
C ASN A 558 4.58 -21.29 5.41
N TYR A 559 5.30 -20.20 5.60
CA TYR A 559 5.02 -19.14 6.55
C TYR A 559 5.23 -17.79 5.86
N PRO A 560 4.54 -16.72 6.30
CA PRO A 560 4.67 -15.39 5.71
C PRO A 560 5.96 -14.69 6.17
N ILE A 561 7.11 -15.33 5.99
CA ILE A 561 8.41 -14.81 6.43
C ILE A 561 9.49 -15.30 5.46
N SER A 562 10.35 -14.38 5.04
CA SER A 562 11.47 -14.71 4.15
C SER A 562 12.41 -15.70 4.83
N ASN A 563 12.90 -16.71 4.10
CA ASN A 563 13.89 -17.66 4.61
C ASN A 563 15.24 -17.02 4.96
N THR A 564 15.49 -15.79 4.49
CA THR A 564 16.66 -14.99 4.87
C THR A 564 16.55 -14.41 6.27
N SER A 565 15.35 -14.37 6.83
CA SER A 565 15.14 -13.90 8.20
C SER A 565 15.66 -14.90 9.23
N TRP A 566 16.27 -14.39 10.29
CA TRP A 566 16.69 -15.17 11.45
C TRP A 566 15.52 -15.82 12.21
N ALA A 567 14.29 -15.33 12.01
CA ALA A 567 13.08 -15.84 12.66
C ALA A 567 12.28 -16.82 11.77
N ALA A 568 12.75 -17.12 10.56
CA ALA A 568 12.04 -18.00 9.64
C ALA A 568 11.95 -19.44 10.19
N PRO A 569 10.73 -20.01 10.32
CA PRO A 569 10.56 -21.41 10.72
C PRO A 569 11.29 -22.37 9.78
N GLN A 570 11.99 -23.33 10.36
CA GLN A 570 12.79 -24.31 9.64
C GLN A 570 12.08 -25.65 9.58
N ALA A 571 12.27 -26.40 8.49
CA ALA A 571 11.68 -27.73 8.33
C ALA A 571 12.11 -28.73 9.42
N THR A 572 13.20 -28.44 10.15
CA THR A 572 13.67 -29.21 11.31
C THR A 572 12.98 -28.87 12.62
N ASP A 573 12.18 -27.80 12.67
CA ASP A 573 11.47 -27.38 13.87
C ASP A 573 10.32 -28.33 14.17
N ALA A 574 10.11 -28.60 15.46
CA ALA A 574 9.19 -29.66 15.89
C ALA A 574 7.71 -29.38 15.56
N ASP A 575 7.37 -28.10 15.38
CA ASP A 575 6.04 -27.58 15.07
C ASP A 575 5.91 -27.06 13.63
N TYR A 576 6.91 -27.31 12.78
CA TYR A 576 6.87 -26.95 11.36
C TYR A 576 5.71 -27.67 10.64
N LYS A 577 4.95 -26.91 9.85
CA LYS A 577 3.82 -27.38 9.05
C LYS A 577 3.92 -26.86 7.63
N VAL A 578 3.53 -27.71 6.69
CA VAL A 578 3.30 -27.27 5.31
C VAL A 578 2.01 -26.44 5.29
N ALA A 579 2.01 -25.32 4.56
CA ALA A 579 0.85 -24.44 4.50
C ALA A 579 -0.33 -25.19 3.87
N PHE A 580 -1.52 -25.04 4.49
CA PHE A 580 -2.78 -25.65 4.03
C PHE A 580 -2.71 -27.18 3.86
N SER A 581 -1.95 -27.87 4.70
CA SER A 581 -1.73 -29.32 4.61
C SER A 581 -2.60 -30.16 5.55
N THR A 582 -3.78 -29.66 5.96
CA THR A 582 -4.70 -30.39 6.84
C THR A 582 -6.13 -30.40 6.31
N ASP A 583 -6.86 -31.46 6.63
CA ASP A 583 -8.29 -31.57 6.34
C ASP A 583 -9.14 -30.75 7.33
N ILE A 584 -10.46 -30.78 7.14
CA ILE A 584 -11.44 -30.07 7.98
C ILE A 584 -11.38 -30.47 9.48
N ASN A 585 -10.81 -31.62 9.80
CA ASN A 585 -10.66 -32.12 11.18
C ASN A 585 -9.28 -31.75 11.77
N GLY A 586 -8.41 -31.11 10.98
CA GLY A 586 -7.04 -30.77 11.37
C GLY A 586 -6.03 -31.91 11.19
N GLU A 587 -6.41 -32.99 10.51
CA GLU A 587 -5.53 -34.14 10.24
C GLU A 587 -4.71 -33.90 8.96
N ALA A 588 -3.48 -34.40 8.92
CA ALA A 588 -2.60 -34.20 7.77
C ALA A 588 -3.14 -34.88 6.50
N ILE A 589 -3.19 -34.15 5.38
CA ILE A 589 -3.65 -34.69 4.08
C ILE A 589 -2.53 -35.34 3.26
N TYR A 590 -1.28 -35.14 3.65
CA TYR A 590 -0.10 -35.67 2.96
C TYR A 590 0.65 -36.68 3.82
N THR A 591 1.18 -37.71 3.16
CA THR A 591 2.19 -38.60 3.75
C THR A 591 3.51 -38.47 2.98
N THR A 592 4.61 -38.92 3.58
CA THR A 592 5.95 -38.82 2.99
C THR A 592 6.10 -39.61 1.68
N ASP A 593 5.26 -40.62 1.47
CA ASP A 593 5.36 -41.56 0.34
C ASP A 593 4.46 -41.15 -0.84
N MET A 594 3.66 -40.09 -0.71
CA MET A 594 2.78 -39.62 -1.77
C MET A 594 3.58 -38.98 -2.92
N THR A 595 3.24 -39.37 -4.14
CA THR A 595 3.62 -38.68 -5.38
C THR A 595 2.93 -37.33 -5.49
N ALA A 596 3.40 -36.46 -6.40
CA ALA A 596 2.77 -35.17 -6.65
C ALA A 596 1.28 -35.31 -7.04
N ASP A 597 0.96 -36.22 -7.97
CA ASP A 597 -0.42 -36.47 -8.40
C ASP A 597 -1.33 -36.94 -7.26
N GLU A 598 -0.80 -37.77 -6.34
CA GLU A 598 -1.54 -38.21 -5.14
C GLU A 598 -1.77 -37.04 -4.18
N LYS A 599 -0.80 -36.15 -4.00
CA LYS A 599 -0.97 -34.92 -3.20
C LYS A 599 -2.01 -33.99 -3.83
N TYR A 600 -2.03 -33.84 -5.16
CA TYR A 600 -3.03 -33.03 -5.86
C TYR A 600 -4.44 -33.56 -5.64
N ALA A 601 -4.61 -34.88 -5.78
CA ALA A 601 -5.89 -35.53 -5.51
C ALA A 601 -6.33 -35.40 -4.05
N ALA A 602 -5.41 -35.54 -3.09
CA ALA A 602 -5.68 -35.36 -1.67
C ALA A 602 -6.09 -33.91 -1.32
N ALA A 603 -5.40 -32.92 -1.89
CA ALA A 603 -5.71 -31.50 -1.73
C ALA A 603 -7.10 -31.16 -2.28
N LEU A 604 -7.43 -31.66 -3.48
CA LEU A 604 -8.75 -31.46 -4.08
C LEU A 604 -9.86 -32.13 -3.26
N ALA A 605 -9.62 -33.34 -2.74
CA ALA A 605 -10.56 -34.02 -1.85
C ALA A 605 -10.81 -33.23 -0.55
N ALA A 606 -9.75 -32.70 0.07
CA ALA A 606 -9.87 -31.84 1.24
C ALA A 606 -10.66 -30.56 0.94
N CYS A 607 -10.39 -29.92 -0.21
CA CYS A 607 -11.14 -28.76 -0.69
C CYS A 607 -12.65 -29.05 -0.82
N VAL A 608 -13.03 -30.20 -1.38
CA VAL A 608 -14.45 -30.61 -1.45
C VAL A 608 -15.08 -30.69 -0.06
N GLU A 609 -14.39 -31.24 0.94
CA GLU A 609 -14.93 -31.34 2.30
C GLU A 609 -15.03 -29.97 2.99
N TYR A 610 -14.05 -29.08 2.78
CA TYR A 610 -14.14 -27.69 3.24
C TYR A 610 -15.33 -26.95 2.63
N LEU A 611 -15.56 -27.08 1.32
CA LEU A 611 -16.67 -26.41 0.63
C LEU A 611 -18.04 -26.96 1.07
N LYS A 612 -18.16 -28.27 1.29
CA LYS A 612 -19.36 -28.86 1.92
C LYS A 612 -19.59 -28.26 3.31
N ALA A 613 -18.55 -28.13 4.12
CA ALA A 613 -18.62 -27.51 5.45
C ALA A 613 -18.95 -26.01 5.38
N ALA A 614 -18.62 -25.34 4.27
CA ALA A 614 -19.02 -23.96 4.00
C ALA A 614 -20.46 -23.83 3.48
N GLY A 615 -21.19 -24.93 3.28
CA GLY A 615 -22.60 -24.92 2.86
C GLY A 615 -22.83 -25.05 1.35
N TYR A 616 -21.80 -25.37 0.57
CA TYR A 616 -21.94 -25.56 -0.88
C TYR A 616 -22.73 -26.84 -1.21
N THR A 617 -23.55 -26.77 -2.25
CA THR A 617 -24.41 -27.90 -2.66
C THR A 617 -23.63 -28.89 -3.53
N TRP A 618 -23.31 -30.05 -2.96
CA TRP A 618 -22.62 -31.15 -3.64
C TRP A 618 -23.58 -32.14 -4.29
N ASP A 619 -23.39 -32.43 -5.58
CA ASP A 619 -24.07 -33.50 -6.29
C ASP A 619 -23.18 -34.74 -6.40
N GLU A 620 -23.53 -35.78 -5.64
CA GLU A 620 -22.81 -37.06 -5.63
C GLU A 620 -22.82 -37.77 -7.00
N ALA A 621 -23.84 -37.54 -7.84
CA ALA A 621 -23.94 -38.23 -9.13
C ALA A 621 -22.94 -37.69 -10.16
N THR A 622 -22.66 -36.39 -10.10
CA THR A 622 -21.71 -35.71 -10.99
C THR A 622 -20.36 -35.47 -10.33
N SER A 623 -20.26 -35.63 -9.01
CA SER A 623 -19.09 -35.24 -8.20
C SER A 623 -18.73 -33.78 -8.41
N LYS A 624 -19.75 -32.90 -8.40
CA LYS A 624 -19.60 -31.46 -8.61
C LYS A 624 -20.44 -30.64 -7.65
N PHE A 625 -19.96 -29.46 -7.32
CA PHE A 625 -20.78 -28.41 -6.74
C PHE A 625 -21.72 -27.83 -7.80
N THR A 626 -22.96 -27.56 -7.39
CA THR A 626 -24.02 -27.08 -8.29
C THR A 626 -24.56 -25.71 -7.89
N ALA A 627 -24.34 -25.29 -6.64
CA ALA A 627 -24.70 -23.97 -6.14
C ALA A 627 -23.83 -23.62 -4.93
N ALA A 628 -23.50 -22.34 -4.81
CA ALA A 628 -22.95 -21.76 -3.60
C ALA A 628 -24.10 -21.40 -2.64
N PRO A 629 -23.84 -21.37 -1.32
CA PRO A 629 -24.74 -20.71 -0.36
C PRO A 629 -24.84 -19.21 -0.65
N GLU A 630 -25.77 -18.53 0.01
CA GLU A 630 -25.90 -17.07 -0.07
C GLU A 630 -24.56 -16.37 0.28
N GLY A 631 -24.19 -15.34 -0.47
CA GLY A 631 -22.88 -14.66 -0.38
C GLY A 631 -21.69 -15.42 -0.97
N GLY A 632 -21.80 -16.74 -1.16
CA GLY A 632 -20.72 -17.58 -1.72
C GLY A 632 -20.55 -17.48 -3.24
N LEU A 633 -19.37 -17.87 -3.73
CA LEU A 633 -19.00 -17.79 -5.14
C LEU A 633 -18.84 -19.17 -5.79
N MET A 634 -19.41 -19.34 -6.98
CA MET A 634 -19.12 -20.46 -7.90
C MET A 634 -18.08 -20.09 -8.98
N GLU A 635 -17.89 -18.79 -9.20
CA GLU A 635 -16.94 -18.19 -10.13
C GLU A 635 -16.15 -17.10 -9.41
N PHE A 636 -14.83 -17.06 -9.64
CA PHE A 636 -13.93 -16.07 -9.07
C PHE A 636 -12.76 -15.79 -10.01
N GLU A 637 -12.16 -14.60 -9.88
CA GLU A 637 -11.05 -14.12 -10.72
C GLU A 637 -9.72 -14.11 -9.97
N GLY A 638 -8.65 -14.58 -10.62
CA GLY A 638 -7.26 -14.43 -10.19
C GLY A 638 -6.51 -13.44 -11.06
N LEU A 639 -6.01 -12.36 -10.45
CA LEU A 639 -5.22 -11.33 -11.10
C LEU A 639 -3.71 -11.60 -10.96
N ILE A 640 -2.96 -11.43 -12.05
CA ILE A 640 -1.49 -11.53 -12.05
C ILE A 640 -0.85 -10.33 -12.77
N PRO A 641 0.29 -9.80 -12.29
CA PRO A 641 0.99 -8.71 -12.96
C PRO A 641 2.05 -9.27 -13.92
N ALA A 642 1.64 -9.92 -15.03
CA ALA A 642 2.56 -10.58 -15.97
C ALA A 642 2.54 -9.94 -17.37
N ASP A 643 2.24 -8.64 -17.45
CA ASP A 643 2.22 -7.82 -18.65
C ASP A 643 1.34 -8.38 -19.80
N GLY A 644 0.34 -9.20 -19.48
CA GLY A 644 -0.54 -9.82 -20.47
C GLY A 644 0.09 -10.95 -21.29
N ILE A 645 1.26 -11.45 -20.87
CA ILE A 645 1.99 -12.53 -21.56
C ILE A 645 2.09 -13.82 -20.75
N GLY A 646 1.67 -13.81 -19.48
CA GLY A 646 1.66 -14.96 -18.58
C GLY A 646 3.03 -15.38 -18.05
N ASP A 647 4.06 -14.54 -18.20
CA ASP A 647 5.42 -14.81 -17.69
C ASP A 647 5.54 -14.47 -16.20
N HIS A 648 4.91 -15.29 -15.36
CA HIS A 648 4.93 -15.09 -13.91
C HIS A 648 4.80 -16.44 -13.17
N PRO A 649 5.50 -16.67 -12.05
CA PRO A 649 5.49 -17.94 -11.34
C PRO A 649 4.08 -18.37 -10.86
N ALA A 650 3.21 -17.41 -10.53
CA ALA A 650 1.83 -17.71 -10.12
C ALA A 650 0.92 -18.17 -11.28
N PHE A 651 1.26 -17.86 -12.53
CA PHE A 651 0.40 -18.19 -13.68
C PHE A 651 0.22 -19.71 -13.82
N GLY A 652 1.30 -20.48 -13.65
CA GLY A 652 1.24 -21.95 -13.66
C GLY A 652 0.39 -22.50 -12.52
N VAL A 653 0.56 -21.97 -11.30
CA VAL A 653 -0.21 -22.39 -10.11
C VAL A 653 -1.71 -22.17 -10.34
N LEU A 654 -2.10 -20.98 -10.81
CA LEU A 654 -3.50 -20.65 -11.10
C LEU A 654 -4.05 -21.50 -12.26
N THR A 655 -3.23 -21.81 -13.27
CA THR A 655 -3.64 -22.66 -14.40
C THR A 655 -3.96 -24.09 -13.96
N ASP A 656 -3.10 -24.69 -13.13
CA ASP A 656 -3.32 -26.04 -12.62
C ASP A 656 -4.49 -26.10 -11.62
N ALA A 657 -4.60 -25.09 -10.74
CA ALA A 657 -5.73 -24.97 -9.83
C ALA A 657 -7.05 -24.77 -10.58
N LYS A 658 -7.08 -23.97 -11.65
CA LYS A 658 -8.24 -23.80 -12.52
C LYS A 658 -8.70 -25.14 -13.08
N ALA A 659 -7.78 -25.94 -13.63
CA ALA A 659 -8.10 -27.26 -14.16
C ALA A 659 -8.69 -28.18 -13.07
N ALA A 660 -8.15 -28.16 -11.85
CA ALA A 660 -8.68 -28.91 -10.72
C ALA A 660 -10.08 -28.45 -10.31
N PHE A 661 -10.31 -27.14 -10.19
CA PHE A 661 -11.61 -26.55 -9.84
C PHE A 661 -12.72 -26.88 -10.84
N GLU A 662 -12.42 -26.89 -12.14
CA GLU A 662 -13.38 -27.27 -13.19
C GLU A 662 -13.89 -28.72 -13.02
N THR A 663 -13.06 -29.62 -12.47
CA THR A 663 -13.47 -31.01 -12.20
C THR A 663 -14.53 -31.12 -11.12
N ILE A 664 -14.53 -30.21 -10.14
CA ILE A 664 -15.50 -30.16 -9.03
C ILE A 664 -16.60 -29.10 -9.24
N GLY A 665 -16.66 -28.47 -10.42
CA GLY A 665 -17.76 -27.57 -10.80
C GLY A 665 -17.58 -26.09 -10.43
N LEU A 666 -16.36 -25.66 -10.07
CA LEU A 666 -16.03 -24.26 -9.82
C LEU A 666 -15.31 -23.64 -11.03
N THR A 667 -15.41 -22.31 -11.19
CA THR A 667 -14.76 -21.58 -12.28
C THR A 667 -13.74 -20.59 -11.73
N LEU A 668 -12.48 -20.72 -12.15
CA LEU A 668 -11.44 -19.73 -11.94
C LEU A 668 -11.08 -19.07 -13.28
N THR A 669 -11.27 -17.75 -13.36
CA THR A 669 -10.80 -16.93 -14.48
C THR A 669 -9.45 -16.34 -14.13
N ILE A 670 -8.47 -16.46 -15.02
CA ILE A 670 -7.14 -15.86 -14.84
C ILE A 670 -7.09 -14.59 -15.68
N ASN A 671 -6.84 -13.46 -15.04
CA ASN A 671 -6.72 -12.15 -15.65
C ASN A 671 -5.28 -11.64 -15.51
N ASP A 672 -4.64 -11.43 -16.64
CA ASP A 672 -3.28 -10.92 -16.74
C ASP A 672 -3.34 -9.59 -17.51
N PRO A 673 -3.55 -8.46 -16.82
CA PRO A 673 -3.59 -7.17 -17.48
C PRO A 673 -2.23 -6.80 -18.07
N SER A 674 -2.26 -6.18 -19.26
CA SER A 674 -1.05 -5.63 -19.89
C SER A 674 -0.50 -4.38 -19.19
N ASP A 675 -1.27 -3.82 -18.27
CA ASP A 675 -0.88 -2.71 -17.39
C ASP A 675 -1.08 -3.17 -15.95
N SER A 676 0.02 -3.32 -15.21
CA SER A 676 -0.01 -3.78 -13.82
C SER A 676 -0.72 -2.81 -12.88
N ASN A 677 -0.91 -1.53 -13.24
CA ASN A 677 -1.70 -0.60 -12.45
C ASN A 677 -3.15 -1.07 -12.26
N VAL A 678 -3.70 -1.83 -13.21
CA VAL A 678 -5.05 -2.42 -13.07
C VAL A 678 -5.15 -3.35 -11.86
N LEU A 679 -4.07 -4.05 -11.50
CA LEU A 679 -4.02 -4.88 -10.30
C LEU A 679 -4.02 -4.00 -9.05
N TRP A 680 -3.18 -2.96 -9.03
CA TRP A 680 -3.03 -2.07 -7.88
C TRP A 680 -4.31 -1.27 -7.62
N ASP A 681 -4.92 -0.69 -8.65
CA ASP A 681 -6.20 0.02 -8.56
C ASP A 681 -7.30 -0.87 -7.96
N LYS A 682 -7.32 -2.17 -8.33
CA LYS A 682 -8.27 -3.13 -7.76
C LYS A 682 -7.98 -3.47 -6.30
N LEU A 683 -6.69 -3.59 -5.95
CA LEU A 683 -6.24 -3.86 -4.58
C LEU A 683 -6.59 -2.70 -3.66
N ASP A 684 -6.36 -1.47 -4.11
CA ASP A 684 -6.70 -0.23 -3.40
C ASP A 684 -8.22 -0.13 -3.21
N ALA A 685 -9.00 -0.47 -4.24
CA ALA A 685 -10.46 -0.53 -4.15
C ALA A 685 -11.01 -1.75 -3.39
N GLY A 686 -10.16 -2.72 -3.03
CA GLY A 686 -10.58 -3.94 -2.31
C GLY A 686 -11.54 -4.87 -3.07
N THR A 687 -11.58 -4.81 -4.40
CA THR A 687 -12.61 -5.50 -5.23
C THR A 687 -12.19 -6.85 -5.81
N GLN A 688 -10.91 -7.20 -5.75
CA GLN A 688 -10.32 -8.44 -6.28
C GLN A 688 -10.72 -9.68 -5.46
N ASN A 689 -10.82 -10.87 -6.10
CA ASN A 689 -10.97 -12.14 -5.38
C ASN A 689 -9.62 -12.76 -5.01
N ILE A 690 -8.81 -13.06 -6.03
CA ILE A 690 -7.48 -13.64 -5.90
C ILE A 690 -6.48 -12.73 -6.60
N TRP A 691 -5.30 -12.51 -6.03
CA TRP A 691 -4.22 -11.77 -6.69
C TRP A 691 -2.85 -12.38 -6.41
N ALA A 692 -1.89 -12.12 -7.30
CA ALA A 692 -0.48 -12.40 -7.06
C ALA A 692 0.31 -11.11 -6.89
N ALA A 693 1.15 -11.05 -5.87
CA ALA A 693 2.02 -9.91 -5.58
C ALA A 693 3.27 -10.39 -4.81
N ALA A 694 4.13 -9.47 -4.39
CA ALA A 694 5.30 -9.78 -3.56
C ALA A 694 5.43 -8.75 -2.44
N TRP A 695 6.09 -9.15 -1.36
CA TRP A 695 6.50 -8.26 -0.28
C TRP A 695 8.03 -8.21 -0.21
N GLY A 696 8.57 -7.00 -0.21
CA GLY A 696 9.90 -6.75 0.36
C GLY A 696 9.78 -6.85 1.87
N ALA A 697 10.51 -7.78 2.49
CA ALA A 697 10.53 -7.90 3.93
C ALA A 697 11.46 -6.83 4.51
N THR A 698 11.11 -6.28 5.67
CA THR A 698 12.05 -5.43 6.40
C THR A 698 13.08 -6.28 7.12
N ILE A 699 14.12 -5.64 7.64
CA ILE A 699 15.13 -6.30 8.47
C ILE A 699 14.53 -6.89 9.75
N ASP A 700 13.40 -6.35 10.17
CA ASP A 700 12.60 -6.82 11.27
C ASP A 700 11.51 -7.79 10.75
N PRO A 701 11.46 -9.03 11.26
CA PRO A 701 10.47 -10.01 10.86
C PRO A 701 9.07 -9.77 11.45
N ASP A 702 8.78 -8.59 12.00
CA ASP A 702 7.45 -8.28 12.50
C ASP A 702 6.46 -8.11 11.35
N MET A 703 5.52 -9.05 11.30
CA MET A 703 4.46 -9.08 10.31
C MET A 703 3.19 -8.37 10.79
N TYR A 704 3.21 -7.72 11.96
CA TYR A 704 2.11 -6.89 12.46
C TYR A 704 1.69 -5.85 11.42
N GLN A 705 2.67 -5.17 10.82
CA GLN A 705 2.45 -4.18 9.75
C GLN A 705 1.69 -4.72 8.54
N VAL A 706 1.75 -6.03 8.27
CA VAL A 706 1.13 -6.64 7.08
C VAL A 706 -0.21 -7.31 7.42
N TYR A 707 -0.35 -7.90 8.61
CA TYR A 707 -1.47 -8.78 8.95
C TYR A 707 -2.30 -8.37 10.16
N HIS A 708 -1.88 -7.38 10.95
CA HIS A 708 -2.71 -6.92 12.04
C HIS A 708 -3.93 -6.16 11.50
N SER A 709 -5.09 -6.31 12.15
CA SER A 709 -6.34 -5.72 11.68
C SER A 709 -6.33 -4.19 11.68
N SER A 710 -5.47 -3.56 12.48
CA SER A 710 -5.27 -2.10 12.49
C SER A 710 -4.28 -1.60 11.43
N GLY A 711 -3.58 -2.50 10.72
CA GLY A 711 -2.60 -2.14 9.68
C GLY A 711 -3.22 -1.87 8.30
N ILE A 712 -4.54 -1.89 8.19
CA ILE A 712 -5.24 -1.50 6.96
C ILE A 712 -5.41 0.02 7.02
N TYR A 713 -4.66 0.75 6.19
CA TYR A 713 -4.92 2.17 5.95
C TYR A 713 -6.39 2.31 5.54
N GLY A 714 -7.16 3.03 6.34
CA GLY A 714 -8.53 3.38 5.99
C GLY A 714 -9.68 2.72 6.77
N LEU A 715 -9.43 1.75 7.64
CA LEU A 715 -10.48 1.22 8.52
C LEU A 715 -10.45 1.97 9.85
N ALA A 716 -11.54 2.70 10.15
CA ALA A 716 -11.73 3.32 11.45
C ALA A 716 -11.54 2.28 12.58
N GLU A 717 -10.62 2.54 13.50
CA GLU A 717 -10.52 1.79 14.74
C GLU A 717 -11.79 2.07 15.58
N ALA A 718 -12.84 1.24 15.45
CA ALA A 718 -13.84 0.98 16.50
C ALA A 718 -14.95 0.00 16.09
N ILE A 719 -14.64 -1.24 15.66
CA ILE A 719 -15.56 -2.38 15.94
C ILE A 719 -14.72 -3.61 16.30
N PRO A 720 -14.84 -4.16 17.53
CA PRO A 720 -14.19 -5.43 17.88
C PRO A 720 -14.97 -6.62 17.28
N THR A 721 -15.29 -6.62 15.98
CA THR A 721 -15.86 -7.77 15.26
C THR A 721 -15.77 -7.56 13.74
N THR A 722 -14.59 -7.74 13.15
CA THR A 722 -14.37 -8.46 11.88
C THR A 722 -12.88 -8.36 11.57
N THR A 723 -12.16 -9.44 11.83
CA THR A 723 -10.78 -9.58 11.36
C THR A 723 -10.83 -9.66 9.84
N THR A 724 -10.41 -8.63 9.10
CA THR A 724 -10.15 -8.73 7.65
C THR A 724 -8.90 -9.59 7.43
N SER A 725 -9.06 -10.90 7.65
CA SER A 725 -7.99 -11.88 7.59
C SER A 725 -7.68 -12.20 6.13
N LYS A 726 -6.62 -11.62 5.57
CA LYS A 726 -6.07 -12.06 4.27
C LYS A 726 -5.60 -13.52 4.39
N THR A 727 -6.08 -14.41 3.52
CA THR A 727 -5.51 -15.76 3.40
C THR A 727 -4.47 -15.71 2.29
N LEU A 728 -3.19 -15.89 2.62
CA LEU A 728 -2.10 -15.81 1.66
C LEU A 728 -1.37 -17.14 1.54
N ILE A 729 -0.76 -17.36 0.38
CA ILE A 729 0.08 -18.52 0.06
C ILE A 729 1.42 -18.00 -0.46
N TRP A 730 2.54 -18.46 0.10
CA TRP A 730 3.83 -17.76 -0.03
C TRP A 730 4.91 -18.56 -0.78
N ILE A 731 5.86 -17.87 -1.42
CA ILE A 731 7.00 -18.40 -2.19
C ILE A 731 8.19 -17.44 -1.97
N ASN A 732 9.38 -17.94 -1.61
CA ASN A 732 10.58 -17.13 -1.42
C ASN A 732 11.47 -17.17 -2.66
#